data_AF-A0A9Q0B829-F1
#
_entry.id   AF-A0A9Q0B829-F1
#
_cell.length_a   1.000
_cell.length_b   1.000
_cell.length_c   1.000
_cell.angle_alpha   90.00
_cell.angle_beta   90.00
_cell.angle_gamma   90.00
#
_symmetry.space_group_name_H-M   'P 1'
#
loop_
_entity.id
_entity.type
_entity.pdbx_description
1 polymer ?
#
loop_
_entity_poly.entity_id
_entity_poly.type
_entity_poly.pdbx_seq_one_letter_code
_entity_poly.pdbx_strand_id
1 'polypeptide(L)'
;MMSFFLRISESSIGRIKFWGTTQVYIRQFQRLYTTVAGRYMDRNDAKELYKFHDTILIPRFGYRAPNINGKPVLGADNLLAILTLNIAYDTGIFPSERQRLQLAGCYQILCYTGARPAEIVHAERKKPKEEKPKDGCTDEIFKLQGVKKSLELESGTDAENVDYDDQPPQDKDSLLLDRLLIQETAGRGRPKALCYEDILMMIVRHPVTGRAVPAMAVKFIHHKGADNKPRPTVFFFTPARRFIFCAVSTIIALALHDQAFDAASLTDATQVLRAEVRGPVQSTALRWKQSMLKVPVFRKLSGGALAVDEAMSYSKLRDDMGRQSLDAGFEKAWTPRFARRGAANAANGRLVGNASDAVRDQMMRHDPKFATFQGAYLNENVEFDLQNTFLEEETEEQMYKVFAHVSLTRDPRATRDMVPKEVWENLPPDPGILELEQRRQKLKGGQYRVQGGENEAEIRRLTEEIRTKRDQRDKSDIKEYREYHFYNRPTWDIERQANGEEDEVEAIDLMVTLCDKRETVRRDRIHTQPQPKPPIEEAPITKLFPLLLDPNQCPDCVGDCRLSLEERTFKYCRPTVRNDHFDDQHLVERERAVQRGDPIRCNHPQCQDDPNFGTLDAFRRHVQTSHGVSLRTSGQVMQRRSKKVKRRRIAEGTEGQA
;
A
#
# COMPACT_ATOMS: atom_id res chain seq x y z
N MET A 1 26.49 44.70 6.38
CA MET A 1 25.54 43.66 6.83
C MET A 1 24.97 43.99 8.21
N MET A 2 25.79 44.13 9.26
CA MET A 2 25.31 44.41 10.62
C MET A 2 24.51 45.73 10.76
N SER A 3 24.94 46.78 10.06
CA SER A 3 24.22 48.07 9.99
C SER A 3 22.81 47.96 9.44
N PHE A 4 22.55 47.03 8.52
CA PHE A 4 21.23 46.78 7.96
C PHE A 4 20.27 46.20 9.02
N PHE A 5 20.73 45.23 9.80
CA PHE A 5 19.92 44.63 10.86
C PHE A 5 19.71 45.55 12.06
N LEU A 6 20.67 46.45 12.35
CA LEU A 6 20.44 47.56 13.28
C LEU A 6 19.31 48.46 12.79
N ARG A 7 19.36 48.90 11.53
CA ARG A 7 18.32 49.77 10.95
C ARG A 7 16.94 49.11 10.91
N ILE A 8 16.86 47.80 10.61
CA ILE A 8 15.61 47.03 10.69
C ILE A 8 15.07 47.02 12.12
N SER A 9 15.94 46.75 13.09
CA SER A 9 15.58 46.69 14.50
C SER A 9 15.11 48.04 15.02
N GLU A 10 15.81 49.12 14.66
CA GLU A 10 15.48 50.51 15.03
C GLU A 10 14.15 50.97 14.42
N SER A 11 13.92 50.67 13.13
CA SER A 11 12.65 51.01 12.46
C SER A 11 11.46 50.15 12.90
N SER A 12 11.73 49.03 13.58
CA SER A 12 10.72 48.05 14.02
C SER A 12 10.57 47.98 15.54
N ILE A 13 11.08 48.98 16.27
CA ILE A 13 10.90 49.11 17.72
C ILE A 13 9.41 48.98 18.06
N GLY A 14 9.08 48.11 19.03
CA GLY A 14 7.71 47.79 19.44
C GLY A 14 6.97 46.77 18.56
N ARG A 15 7.37 46.59 17.29
CA ARG A 15 6.82 45.58 16.37
C ARG A 15 7.52 44.23 16.50
N ILE A 16 8.86 44.23 16.59
CA ILE A 16 9.63 43.02 16.85
C ILE A 16 9.83 42.86 18.36
N LYS A 17 9.41 41.70 18.89
CA LYS A 17 9.47 41.40 20.34
C LYS A 17 10.31 40.16 20.67
N PHE A 18 10.65 39.34 19.68
CA PHE A 18 11.30 38.05 19.86
C PHE A 18 12.49 37.90 18.93
N TRP A 19 13.58 37.30 19.42
CA TRP A 19 14.78 37.11 18.62
C TRP A 19 14.62 36.07 17.51
N GLY A 20 13.64 35.17 17.64
CA GLY A 20 13.29 34.23 16.56
C GLY A 20 12.83 34.95 15.27
N THR A 21 12.22 36.13 15.39
CA THR A 21 11.79 36.93 14.23
C THR A 21 12.99 37.51 13.49
N THR A 22 13.97 38.04 14.21
CA THR A 22 15.22 38.57 13.61
C THR A 22 16.06 37.47 12.99
N GLN A 23 16.08 36.26 13.55
CA GLN A 23 16.70 35.10 12.90
C GLN A 23 16.02 34.71 11.57
N VAL A 24 14.70 34.86 11.45
CA VAL A 24 14.01 34.67 10.16
C VAL A 24 14.50 35.70 9.15
N TYR A 25 14.64 36.98 9.53
CA TYR A 25 15.18 38.01 8.65
C TYR A 25 16.64 37.73 8.25
N ILE A 26 17.46 37.21 9.17
CA ILE A 26 18.82 36.76 8.86
C ILE A 26 18.81 35.67 7.78
N ARG A 27 17.97 34.65 7.92
CA ARG A 27 17.84 33.58 6.90
C ARG A 27 17.31 34.10 5.57
N GLN A 28 16.36 35.02 5.58
CA GLN A 28 15.85 35.65 4.36
C GLN A 28 16.93 36.48 3.67
N PHE A 29 17.74 37.21 4.44
CA PHE A 29 18.88 37.96 3.92
C PHE A 29 19.95 37.04 3.33
N GLN A 30 20.25 35.92 3.97
CA GLN A 30 21.15 34.90 3.42
C GLN A 30 20.64 34.34 2.09
N ARG A 31 19.33 34.02 1.99
CA ARG A 31 18.71 33.59 0.73
C ARG A 31 18.77 34.67 -0.36
N LEU A 32 18.48 35.92 0.00
CA LEU A 32 18.58 37.06 -0.91
C LEU A 32 20.01 37.24 -1.41
N TYR A 33 21.00 37.17 -0.51
CA TYR A 33 22.41 37.21 -0.87
C TYR A 33 22.76 36.10 -1.86
N THR A 34 22.34 34.87 -1.61
CA THR A 34 22.58 33.74 -2.53
C THR A 34 21.94 33.96 -3.89
N THR A 35 20.73 34.52 -3.94
CA THR A 35 20.04 34.83 -5.20
C THR A 35 20.74 35.93 -5.98
N VAL A 36 21.17 37.01 -5.33
CA VAL A 36 21.76 38.18 -5.98
C VAL A 36 23.24 37.96 -6.34
N ALA A 37 24.01 37.38 -5.43
CA ALA A 37 25.45 37.18 -5.62
C ALA A 37 25.78 35.91 -6.41
N GLY A 38 24.81 35.03 -6.66
CA GLY A 38 25.00 33.75 -7.35
C GLY A 38 25.87 32.74 -6.60
N ARG A 39 26.22 33.02 -5.33
CA ARG A 39 27.04 32.16 -4.46
C ARG A 39 26.53 32.17 -3.03
N TYR A 40 26.80 31.11 -2.29
CA TYR A 40 26.47 31.05 -0.87
C TYR A 40 27.24 32.11 -0.07
N MET A 41 26.60 32.63 0.97
CA MET A 41 27.27 33.49 1.96
C MET A 41 28.36 32.69 2.65
N ASP A 42 29.50 33.33 2.90
CA ASP A 42 30.59 32.70 3.62
C ASP A 42 30.12 32.22 5.00
N ARG A 43 30.57 31.02 5.40
CA ARG A 43 30.15 30.40 6.66
C ARG A 43 30.61 31.20 7.88
N ASN A 44 31.78 31.85 7.82
CA ASN A 44 32.27 32.68 8.90
C ASN A 44 31.46 33.98 8.97
N ASP A 45 31.17 34.62 7.84
CA ASP A 45 30.31 35.80 7.79
C ASP A 45 28.91 35.53 8.37
N ALA A 46 28.34 34.36 8.04
CA ALA A 46 27.07 33.92 8.60
C ALA A 46 27.15 33.72 10.13
N LYS A 47 28.23 33.10 10.63
CA LYS A 47 28.46 32.93 12.08
C LYS A 47 28.63 34.27 12.78
N GLU A 48 29.40 35.20 12.22
CA GLU A 48 29.59 36.54 12.77
C GLU A 48 28.28 37.33 12.82
N LEU A 49 27.38 37.13 11.85
CA LEU A 49 26.04 37.72 11.88
C LEU A 49 25.19 37.17 13.03
N TYR A 50 25.24 35.86 13.30
CA TYR A 50 24.55 35.27 14.45
C TYR A 50 25.17 35.69 15.78
N LYS A 51 26.50 35.78 15.87
CA LYS A 51 27.18 36.35 17.06
C LYS A 51 26.73 37.78 17.32
N PHE A 52 26.74 38.63 16.29
CA PHE A 52 26.26 40.02 16.39
C PHE A 52 24.79 40.10 16.79
N HIS A 53 23.95 39.21 16.24
CA HIS A 53 22.56 39.10 16.64
C HIS A 53 22.43 38.80 18.14
N ASP A 54 23.15 37.79 18.63
CA ASP A 54 23.03 37.33 20.01
C ASP A 54 23.66 38.31 21.02
N THR A 55 24.80 38.93 20.68
CA THR A 55 25.53 39.82 21.60
C THR A 55 25.09 41.28 21.52
N ILE A 56 24.59 41.75 20.37
CA ILE A 56 24.25 43.16 20.17
C ILE A 56 22.75 43.36 19.95
N LEU A 57 22.12 42.67 19.00
CA LEU A 57 20.71 42.94 18.67
C LEU A 57 19.77 42.52 19.81
N ILE A 58 19.99 41.34 20.40
CA ILE A 58 19.15 40.87 21.49
C ILE A 58 19.22 41.82 22.71
N PRO A 59 20.40 42.17 23.25
CA PRO A 59 20.47 43.01 24.45
C PRO A 59 20.05 44.45 24.17
N ARG A 60 20.42 45.01 23.01
CA ARG A 60 20.14 46.42 22.66
C ARG A 60 18.65 46.71 22.46
N PHE A 61 17.90 45.75 21.91
CA PHE A 61 16.46 45.93 21.63
C PHE A 61 15.55 45.12 22.56
N GLY A 62 16.11 44.44 23.55
CA GLY A 62 15.36 43.66 24.54
C GLY A 62 14.56 42.50 23.94
N TYR A 63 15.08 41.85 22.89
CA TYR A 63 14.37 40.77 22.22
C TYR A 63 14.24 39.55 23.12
N ARG A 64 13.00 39.09 23.33
CA ARG A 64 12.74 37.96 24.22
C ARG A 64 12.94 36.62 23.53
N ALA A 65 13.20 35.59 24.32
CA ALA A 65 13.24 34.23 23.81
C ALA A 65 11.90 33.79 23.22
N PRO A 66 11.91 33.11 22.05
CA PRO A 66 10.70 32.54 21.51
C PRO A 66 10.13 31.52 22.51
N ASN A 67 8.81 31.57 22.71
CA ASN A 67 8.07 30.71 23.64
C ASN A 67 8.36 30.92 25.15
N ILE A 68 8.94 32.05 25.55
CA ILE A 68 9.19 32.35 26.98
C ILE A 68 7.94 32.29 27.87
N ASN A 69 6.75 32.55 27.31
CA ASN A 69 5.47 32.51 28.02
C ASN A 69 4.76 31.15 27.92
N GLY A 70 5.49 30.08 27.56
CA GLY A 70 4.91 28.79 27.25
C GLY A 70 4.22 28.74 25.89
N LYS A 71 3.97 27.52 25.41
CA LYS A 71 3.22 27.26 24.18
C LYS A 71 1.81 26.80 24.58
N PRO A 72 0.73 27.48 24.15
CA PRO A 72 -0.61 26.93 24.31
C PRO A 72 -0.78 25.64 23.49
N VAL A 73 -1.52 24.72 24.07
CA VAL A 73 -1.76 23.33 23.64
C VAL A 73 -3.26 23.06 23.84
N LEU A 74 -3.89 22.33 22.92
CA LEU A 74 -5.28 21.88 23.11
C LEU A 74 -5.30 20.46 23.67
N GLY A 75 -6.23 20.18 24.58
CA GLY A 75 -6.62 18.83 24.99
C GLY A 75 -8.09 18.54 24.65
N ALA A 76 -8.57 17.37 25.08
CA ALA A 76 -9.93 16.89 24.83
C ALA A 76 -11.02 17.86 25.34
N ASP A 77 -10.87 18.40 26.55
CA ASP A 77 -11.83 19.35 27.13
C ASP A 77 -11.91 20.65 26.34
N ASN A 78 -10.79 21.12 25.80
CA ASN A 78 -10.77 22.31 24.95
C ASN A 78 -11.52 22.03 23.64
N LEU A 79 -11.27 20.87 23.02
CA LEU A 79 -11.99 20.47 21.82
C LEU A 79 -13.50 20.35 22.07
N LEU A 80 -13.91 19.80 23.22
CA LEU A 80 -15.31 19.72 23.63
C LEU A 80 -15.95 21.11 23.71
N ALA A 81 -15.28 22.05 24.39
CA ALA A 81 -15.78 23.41 24.58
C ALA A 81 -15.99 24.13 23.24
N ILE A 82 -15.01 24.09 22.33
CA ILE A 82 -15.14 24.78 21.04
C ILE A 82 -16.18 24.11 20.13
N LEU A 83 -16.27 22.78 20.13
CA LEU A 83 -17.28 22.07 19.33
C LEU A 83 -18.69 22.32 19.85
N THR A 84 -18.86 22.33 21.18
CA THR A 84 -20.14 22.62 21.82
C THR A 84 -20.55 24.06 21.52
N LEU A 85 -19.63 25.02 21.61
CA LEU A 85 -19.91 26.40 21.18
C LEU A 85 -20.32 26.43 19.70
N ASN A 86 -19.48 25.90 18.81
CA ASN A 86 -19.72 25.94 17.37
C ASN A 86 -21.08 25.35 16.97
N ILE A 87 -21.55 24.29 17.64
CA ILE A 87 -22.81 23.62 17.31
C ILE A 87 -24.01 24.27 18.01
N ALA A 88 -23.91 24.59 19.30
CA ALA A 88 -25.08 24.92 20.12
C ALA A 88 -25.17 26.39 20.56
N TYR A 89 -24.05 27.12 20.65
CA TYR A 89 -24.04 28.43 21.31
C TYR A 89 -23.47 29.57 20.47
N ASP A 90 -22.75 29.30 19.38
CA ASP A 90 -22.17 30.35 18.55
C ASP A 90 -23.30 31.11 17.84
N THR A 91 -23.51 32.36 18.26
CA THR A 91 -24.51 33.29 17.73
C THR A 91 -24.05 33.99 16.45
N GLY A 92 -22.84 33.69 15.96
CA GLY A 92 -22.32 34.19 14.71
C GLY A 92 -23.21 33.82 13.53
N ILE A 93 -23.44 34.77 12.63
CA ILE A 93 -24.21 34.55 11.41
C ILE A 93 -23.32 33.86 10.39
N PHE A 94 -23.66 32.62 10.05
CA PHE A 94 -23.01 31.88 8.99
C PHE A 94 -23.79 32.03 7.69
N PRO A 95 -23.12 32.16 6.52
CA PRO A 95 -23.81 32.13 5.23
C PRO A 95 -24.61 30.84 4.99
N SER A 96 -24.18 29.74 5.61
CA SER A 96 -24.87 28.45 5.64
C SER A 96 -24.48 27.71 6.91
N GLU A 97 -25.44 27.06 7.56
CA GLU A 97 -25.21 26.23 8.75
C GLU A 97 -24.28 25.05 8.49
N ARG A 98 -24.13 24.63 7.22
CA ARG A 98 -23.09 23.68 6.80
C ARG A 98 -21.69 24.12 7.26
N GLN A 99 -21.41 25.41 7.33
CA GLN A 99 -20.11 25.92 7.77
C GLN A 99 -19.75 25.44 9.18
N ARG A 100 -20.71 25.33 10.10
CA ARG A 100 -20.46 24.80 11.45
C ARG A 100 -19.98 23.36 11.40
N LEU A 101 -20.59 22.54 10.54
CA LEU A 101 -20.20 21.15 10.34
C LEU A 101 -18.79 21.03 9.71
N GLN A 102 -18.47 21.91 8.75
CA GLN A 102 -17.13 21.98 8.15
C GLN A 102 -16.07 22.37 9.19
N LEU A 103 -16.36 23.37 10.03
CA LEU A 103 -15.45 23.78 11.11
C LEU A 103 -15.25 22.68 12.15
N ALA A 104 -16.33 21.99 12.55
CA ALA A 104 -16.25 20.85 13.46
C ALA A 104 -15.31 19.76 12.91
N GLY A 105 -15.49 19.38 11.64
CA GLY A 105 -14.62 18.40 10.98
C GLY A 105 -13.16 18.87 10.89
N CYS A 106 -12.93 20.16 10.61
CA CYS A 106 -11.58 20.72 10.61
C CYS A 106 -10.93 20.64 12.00
N TYR A 107 -11.67 20.97 13.08
CA TYR A 107 -11.14 20.98 14.45
C TYR A 107 -10.80 19.57 14.93
N GLN A 108 -11.70 18.62 14.70
CA GLN A 108 -11.50 17.20 14.99
C GLN A 108 -10.26 16.68 14.25
N ILE A 109 -10.21 16.80 12.91
CA ILE A 109 -9.09 16.27 12.12
C ILE A 109 -7.76 16.92 12.52
N LEU A 110 -7.72 18.24 12.77
CA LEU A 110 -6.50 18.92 13.22
C LEU A 110 -6.00 18.39 14.57
N CYS A 111 -6.91 18.13 15.51
CA CYS A 111 -6.55 17.61 16.84
C CYS A 111 -6.11 16.15 16.79
N TYR A 112 -6.75 15.32 15.96
CA TYR A 112 -6.50 13.88 15.91
C TYR A 112 -5.33 13.48 15.01
N THR A 113 -4.77 14.39 14.23
CA THR A 113 -3.69 14.06 13.27
C THR A 113 -2.47 14.95 13.37
N GLY A 114 -2.59 16.12 14.00
CA GLY A 114 -1.56 17.16 13.97
C GLY A 114 -1.26 17.68 12.56
N ALA A 115 -2.10 17.39 11.56
CA ALA A 115 -1.92 17.84 10.18
C ALA A 115 -1.77 19.37 10.11
N ARG A 116 -1.02 19.86 9.12
CA ARG A 116 -1.00 21.29 8.85
C ARG A 116 -2.34 21.69 8.23
N PRO A 117 -2.83 22.91 8.50
CA PRO A 117 -4.10 23.39 7.93
C PRO A 117 -4.12 23.34 6.40
N ALA A 118 -2.98 23.57 5.76
CA ALA A 118 -2.80 23.48 4.31
C ALA A 118 -3.04 22.07 3.73
N GLU A 119 -3.01 21.03 4.56
CA GLU A 119 -3.33 19.66 4.16
C GLU A 119 -4.85 19.42 4.12
N ILE A 120 -5.64 20.29 4.76
CA ILE A 120 -7.10 20.15 4.92
C ILE A 120 -7.86 21.20 4.12
N VAL A 121 -7.43 22.46 4.21
CA VAL A 121 -8.03 23.64 3.57
C VAL A 121 -7.01 24.33 2.67
N HIS A 122 -7.48 25.16 1.75
CA HIS A 122 -6.62 25.82 0.78
C HIS A 122 -5.61 26.75 1.45
N ALA A 123 -4.33 26.48 1.24
CA ALA A 123 -3.26 27.39 1.61
C ALA A 123 -3.23 28.57 0.62
N GLU A 124 -3.87 29.68 1.00
CA GLU A 124 -3.73 30.95 0.28
C GLU A 124 -2.26 31.36 0.28
N ARG A 125 -1.55 31.11 -0.83
CA ARG A 125 -0.49 32.03 -1.24
C ARG A 125 -1.22 33.12 -2.00
N LYS A 126 -1.55 34.24 -1.33
CA LYS A 126 -1.80 35.47 -2.08
C LYS A 126 -0.58 35.67 -2.97
N LYS A 127 -0.73 35.49 -4.29
CA LYS A 127 0.14 36.21 -5.21
C LYS A 127 0.03 37.67 -4.75
N PRO A 128 1.15 38.40 -4.59
CA PRO A 128 1.05 39.83 -4.33
C PRO A 128 0.04 40.36 -5.35
N LYS A 129 -1.02 41.03 -4.88
CA LYS A 129 -1.81 41.85 -5.80
C LYS A 129 -0.79 42.65 -6.60
N GLU A 130 -1.00 42.78 -7.89
CA GLU A 130 -0.18 43.60 -8.79
C GLU A 130 -0.27 45.10 -8.45
N GLU A 131 -0.31 45.46 -7.18
CA GLU A 131 0.11 46.76 -6.71
C GLU A 131 1.63 46.75 -6.74
N LYS A 132 2.18 47.00 -7.94
CA LYS A 132 3.57 47.39 -8.11
C LYS A 132 3.90 48.47 -7.07
N PRO A 133 4.88 48.26 -6.18
CA PRO A 133 5.48 49.37 -5.47
C PRO A 133 5.97 50.38 -6.52
N LYS A 134 5.66 51.67 -6.34
CA LYS A 134 5.92 52.73 -7.32
C LYS A 134 7.40 52.93 -7.71
N ASP A 135 8.32 52.19 -7.08
CA ASP A 135 9.75 52.48 -7.17
C ASP A 135 10.55 51.48 -8.03
N GLY A 136 9.93 50.52 -8.73
CA GLY A 136 10.58 49.68 -9.76
C GLY A 136 11.74 48.77 -9.30
N CYS A 137 12.18 48.88 -8.04
CA CYS A 137 13.41 48.28 -7.52
C CYS A 137 13.35 46.74 -7.41
N THR A 138 12.14 46.16 -7.26
CA THR A 138 11.96 44.71 -7.16
C THR A 138 12.11 43.99 -8.50
N ASP A 139 11.79 44.65 -9.62
CA ASP A 139 11.80 44.01 -10.93
C ASP A 139 13.22 43.80 -11.48
N GLU A 140 14.22 44.53 -10.99
CA GLU A 140 15.63 44.34 -11.37
C GLU A 140 16.31 43.21 -10.59
N ILE A 141 15.95 43.04 -9.30
CA ILE A 141 16.58 42.04 -8.41
C ILE A 141 16.22 40.59 -8.84
N PHE A 142 15.01 40.37 -9.37
CA PHE A 142 14.54 39.04 -9.78
C PHE A 142 14.71 38.73 -11.27
N LYS A 143 15.32 39.63 -12.05
CA LYS A 143 15.62 39.45 -13.49
C LYS A 143 16.92 38.73 -13.80
N LEU A 144 17.77 38.43 -12.81
CA LEU A 144 18.96 37.57 -12.99
C LEU A 144 18.55 36.09 -13.15
N GLN A 145 17.90 35.79 -14.28
CA GLN A 145 17.58 34.44 -14.73
C GLN A 145 18.85 33.77 -15.25
N GLY A 146 19.65 33.21 -14.34
CA GLY A 146 20.81 32.38 -14.69
C GLY A 146 20.91 31.06 -13.93
N VAL A 147 20.23 30.91 -12.80
CA VAL A 147 20.39 29.73 -11.91
C VAL A 147 19.05 29.16 -11.48
N LYS A 148 18.10 29.01 -12.41
CA LYS A 148 16.81 28.35 -12.13
C LYS A 148 16.87 26.82 -12.11
N LYS A 149 18.02 26.20 -12.40
CA LYS A 149 18.12 24.72 -12.49
C LYS A 149 18.85 24.04 -11.32
N SER A 150 19.45 24.80 -10.40
CA SER A 150 20.27 24.24 -9.32
C SER A 150 19.80 24.59 -7.90
N LEU A 151 18.77 25.45 -7.76
CA LEU A 151 18.37 26.05 -6.47
C LEU A 151 17.03 25.53 -5.91
N GLU A 152 16.38 24.58 -6.55
CA GLU A 152 15.16 23.95 -6.00
C GLU A 152 15.46 22.84 -4.97
N LEU A 153 16.74 22.48 -4.78
CA LEU A 153 17.14 21.35 -3.94
C LEU A 153 17.28 21.63 -2.43
N GLU A 154 17.39 22.88 -1.96
CA GLU A 154 17.77 23.13 -0.55
C GLU A 154 16.98 24.25 0.15
N SER A 155 15.66 24.30 0.00
CA SER A 155 14.83 25.26 0.76
C SER A 155 14.21 24.69 2.05
N GLY A 156 14.85 23.68 2.65
CA GLY A 156 14.28 22.87 3.73
C GLY A 156 15.17 22.53 4.93
N THR A 157 16.27 23.21 5.21
CA THR A 157 17.07 22.95 6.43
C THR A 157 16.98 24.13 7.40
N ASP A 158 16.18 23.98 8.46
CA ASP A 158 16.42 24.69 9.71
C ASP A 158 17.50 23.90 10.45
N ALA A 159 18.70 24.47 10.54
CA ALA A 159 19.85 23.89 11.19
C ALA A 159 19.65 23.84 12.72
N GLU A 160 19.33 22.65 13.22
CA GLU A 160 20.05 22.09 14.37
C GLU A 160 20.42 20.66 14.00
N ASN A 161 21.73 20.42 13.89
CA ASN A 161 22.51 19.17 13.88
C ASN A 161 23.59 19.28 12.80
N VAL A 162 24.78 19.68 13.23
CA VAL A 162 26.02 19.37 12.51
C VAL A 162 26.31 17.91 12.85
N ASP A 163 26.16 17.00 11.90
CA ASP A 163 26.89 15.73 11.95
C ASP A 163 27.20 15.26 10.53
N TYR A 164 28.35 14.60 10.40
CA TYR A 164 29.05 14.28 9.16
C TYR A 164 28.19 13.47 8.18
N ASP A 165 28.10 13.95 6.93
CA ASP A 165 27.45 13.25 5.82
C ASP A 165 28.45 12.25 5.21
N ASP A 166 28.33 10.99 5.62
CA ASP A 166 28.88 9.83 4.93
C ASP A 166 27.66 9.01 4.45
N GLN A 167 26.96 9.50 3.43
CA GLN A 167 25.84 8.79 2.80
C GLN A 167 26.35 7.86 1.68
N PRO A 168 26.08 6.54 1.75
CA PRO A 168 26.39 5.64 0.66
C PRO A 168 25.46 5.91 -0.55
N PRO A 169 25.90 5.58 -1.79
CA PRO A 169 25.16 5.90 -3.01
C PRO A 169 23.76 5.29 -3.03
N GLN A 170 22.74 6.12 -3.26
CA GLN A 170 21.35 5.66 -3.42
C GLN A 170 21.18 4.88 -4.73
N ASP A 171 20.44 3.77 -4.65
CA ASP A 171 20.07 2.91 -5.78
C ASP A 171 19.18 3.65 -6.79
N LYS A 172 19.38 3.37 -8.09
CA LYS A 172 18.68 4.00 -9.21
C LYS A 172 17.17 3.74 -9.18
N ASP A 173 16.74 2.64 -8.56
CA ASP A 173 15.32 2.29 -8.43
C ASP A 173 14.58 3.16 -7.41
N SER A 174 15.25 3.64 -6.36
CA SER A 174 14.66 4.57 -5.38
C SER A 174 14.41 5.97 -5.97
N LEU A 175 15.31 6.43 -6.85
CA LEU A 175 15.15 7.71 -7.57
C LEU A 175 14.01 7.69 -8.60
N LEU A 176 13.69 6.51 -9.13
CA LEU A 176 12.62 6.32 -10.11
C LEU A 176 11.25 6.27 -9.42
N LEU A 177 11.17 5.64 -8.24
CA LEU A 177 9.99 5.65 -7.37
C LEU A 177 9.67 7.07 -6.86
N ASP A 178 10.67 7.81 -6.39
CA ASP A 178 10.50 9.21 -5.96
C ASP A 178 10.00 10.09 -7.12
N ARG A 179 10.49 9.90 -8.35
CA ARG A 179 9.97 10.63 -9.52
C ARG A 179 8.51 10.30 -9.85
N LEU A 180 8.10 9.04 -9.73
CA LEU A 180 6.72 8.60 -9.99
C LEU A 180 5.75 9.18 -8.95
N LEU A 181 6.15 9.20 -7.67
CA LEU A 181 5.36 9.80 -6.60
C LEU A 181 5.26 11.33 -6.72
N ILE A 182 6.32 12.01 -7.23
CA ILE A 182 6.30 13.47 -7.48
C ILE A 182 5.34 13.80 -8.63
N GLN A 183 5.37 13.02 -9.71
CA GLN A 183 4.46 13.19 -10.84
C GLN A 183 2.97 13.01 -10.46
N GLU A 184 2.65 12.13 -9.50
CA GLU A 184 1.26 11.98 -9.03
C GLU A 184 0.71 13.21 -8.28
N THR A 185 1.55 14.04 -7.66
CA THR A 185 1.12 15.23 -6.90
C THR A 185 1.04 16.51 -7.72
N ALA A 186 1.82 16.63 -8.79
CA ALA A 186 1.81 17.77 -9.70
C ALA A 186 0.95 17.46 -10.94
N GLY A 187 -0.32 17.87 -10.95
CA GLY A 187 -1.17 17.78 -12.16
C GLY A 187 -2.54 17.11 -12.02
N ARG A 188 -3.01 16.79 -10.80
CA ARG A 188 -4.32 16.14 -10.59
C ARG A 188 -5.55 16.96 -11.05
N GLY A 189 -5.37 18.24 -11.43
CA GLY A 189 -6.48 19.11 -11.83
C GLY A 189 -7.48 19.34 -10.69
N ARG A 190 -6.99 19.46 -9.46
CA ARG A 190 -7.79 19.67 -8.25
C ARG A 190 -7.13 20.66 -7.28
N PRO A 191 -7.88 21.20 -6.30
CA PRO A 191 -7.33 22.12 -5.30
C PRO A 191 -6.30 21.45 -4.37
N LYS A 192 -5.31 22.23 -3.90
CA LYS A 192 -4.44 21.84 -2.77
C LYS A 192 -5.21 21.93 -1.45
N ALA A 193 -6.02 20.92 -1.17
CA ALA A 193 -6.85 20.73 0.02
C ALA A 193 -7.25 19.24 0.14
N LEU A 194 -7.94 18.87 1.23
CA LEU A 194 -8.48 17.52 1.41
C LEU A 194 -9.71 17.31 0.51
N CYS A 195 -9.63 16.34 -0.40
CA CYS A 195 -10.71 15.96 -1.32
C CYS A 195 -11.31 14.59 -0.96
N TYR A 196 -12.47 14.25 -1.51
CA TYR A 196 -13.07 12.93 -1.29
C TYR A 196 -12.15 11.77 -1.73
N GLU A 197 -11.38 11.93 -2.81
CA GLU A 197 -10.39 10.92 -3.24
C GLU A 197 -9.29 10.63 -2.19
N ASP A 198 -9.07 11.56 -1.27
CA ASP A 198 -8.07 11.41 -0.20
C ASP A 198 -8.65 10.64 1.01
N ILE A 199 -9.97 10.34 1.02
CA ILE A 199 -10.66 9.63 2.10
C ILE A 199 -11.15 8.28 1.59
N LEU A 200 -10.73 7.20 2.24
CA LEU A 200 -11.34 5.89 2.11
C LEU A 200 -12.33 5.70 3.26
N MET A 201 -13.62 5.85 2.97
CA MET A 201 -14.69 5.48 3.90
C MET A 201 -15.01 3.99 3.75
N MET A 202 -15.20 3.28 4.85
CA MET A 202 -15.41 1.84 4.84
C MET A 202 -16.22 1.36 6.04
N ILE A 203 -16.91 0.24 5.88
CA ILE A 203 -17.41 -0.57 6.99
C ILE A 203 -16.41 -1.69 7.22
N VAL A 204 -15.95 -1.85 8.46
CA VAL A 204 -14.95 -2.86 8.84
C VAL A 204 -15.54 -3.79 9.87
N ARG A 205 -15.28 -5.09 9.71
CA ARG A 205 -15.66 -6.08 10.72
C ARG A 205 -14.69 -5.99 11.88
N HIS A 206 -15.20 -5.63 13.05
CA HIS A 206 -14.38 -5.56 14.25
C HIS A 206 -13.83 -6.96 14.60
N PRO A 207 -12.51 -7.14 14.78
CA PRO A 207 -11.89 -8.47 14.88
C PRO A 207 -12.32 -9.26 16.12
N VAL A 208 -12.64 -8.58 17.23
CA VAL A 208 -13.12 -9.22 18.47
C VAL A 208 -14.65 -9.36 18.50
N THR A 209 -15.38 -8.26 18.31
CA THR A 209 -16.85 -8.26 18.47
C THR A 209 -17.62 -8.76 17.26
N GLY A 210 -16.98 -8.86 16.09
CA GLY A 210 -17.61 -9.24 14.82
C GLY A 210 -18.58 -8.19 14.25
N ARG A 211 -18.80 -7.08 14.96
CA ARG A 211 -19.72 -6.01 14.55
C ARG A 211 -19.18 -5.24 13.35
N ALA A 212 -20.09 -4.80 12.49
CA ALA A 212 -19.80 -3.83 11.44
C ALA A 212 -19.58 -2.44 12.06
N VAL A 213 -18.41 -1.85 11.82
CA VAL A 213 -18.04 -0.53 12.37
C VAL A 213 -17.63 0.39 11.22
N PRO A 214 -18.24 1.58 11.08
CA PRO A 214 -17.78 2.55 10.09
C PRO A 214 -16.42 3.11 10.50
N ALA A 215 -15.47 3.09 9.59
CA ALA A 215 -14.13 3.63 9.77
C ALA A 215 -13.74 4.45 8.53
N MET A 216 -12.79 5.36 8.70
CA MET A 216 -12.20 6.06 7.56
C MET A 216 -10.69 6.10 7.65
N ALA A 217 -10.03 5.98 6.50
CA ALA A 217 -8.63 6.30 6.32
C ALA A 217 -8.50 7.62 5.55
N VAL A 218 -7.71 8.55 6.05
CA VAL A 218 -7.48 9.86 5.43
C VAL A 218 -6.01 9.99 5.04
N LYS A 219 -5.75 10.12 3.75
CA LYS A 219 -4.41 10.28 3.16
C LYS A 219 -4.06 11.77 3.05
N PHE A 220 -3.08 12.22 3.83
CA PHE A 220 -2.57 13.58 3.74
C PHE A 220 -1.37 13.67 2.81
N ILE A 221 -1.49 14.46 1.75
CA ILE A 221 -0.47 14.55 0.69
C ILE A 221 0.22 15.94 0.60
N HIS A 222 -0.44 17.02 1.05
CA HIS A 222 0.01 18.41 0.85
C HIS A 222 0.85 18.97 2.01
N HIS A 223 1.88 18.24 2.46
CA HIS A 223 2.74 18.67 3.57
C HIS A 223 3.93 19.54 3.11
N LYS A 224 4.61 20.21 4.05
CA LYS A 224 5.76 21.08 3.74
C LYS A 224 6.89 20.24 3.12
N GLY A 225 7.35 20.60 1.92
CA GLY A 225 8.41 19.88 1.21
C GLY A 225 7.91 18.73 0.33
N ALA A 226 6.60 18.45 0.33
CA ALA A 226 5.99 17.36 -0.45
C ALA A 226 6.25 17.48 -1.95
N ASP A 227 6.33 18.70 -2.51
CA ASP A 227 6.64 18.92 -3.92
C ASP A 227 8.03 18.34 -4.31
N ASN A 228 8.95 18.18 -3.35
CA ASN A 228 10.31 17.65 -3.56
C ASN A 228 10.47 16.20 -3.09
N LYS A 229 9.78 15.79 -2.02
CA LYS A 229 9.81 14.44 -1.43
C LYS A 229 8.40 14.04 -0.99
N PRO A 230 7.55 13.53 -1.89
CA PRO A 230 6.18 13.19 -1.58
C PRO A 230 6.14 11.94 -0.72
N ARG A 231 5.85 12.12 0.56
CA ARG A 231 5.52 11.02 1.47
C ARG A 231 4.13 11.23 2.05
N PRO A 232 3.11 10.59 1.50
CA PRO A 232 1.79 10.71 2.07
C PRO A 232 1.77 10.04 3.46
N THR A 233 0.85 10.49 4.31
CA THR A 233 0.65 9.91 5.64
C THR A 233 -0.82 9.61 5.81
N VAL A 234 -1.15 8.36 6.14
CA VAL A 234 -2.54 7.89 6.28
C VAL A 234 -2.87 7.75 7.76
N PHE A 235 -3.93 8.44 8.19
CA PHE A 235 -4.51 8.30 9.53
C PHE A 235 -5.83 7.55 9.44
N PHE A 236 -6.03 6.61 10.37
CA PHE A 236 -7.30 5.92 10.54
C PHE A 236 -8.13 6.59 11.62
N PHE A 237 -9.44 6.50 11.48
CA PHE A 237 -10.42 7.02 12.42
C PHE A 237 -11.51 6.00 12.61
N THR A 238 -11.88 5.77 13.87
CA THR A 238 -13.01 4.96 14.29
C THR A 238 -14.08 5.86 14.94
N PRO A 239 -15.31 5.39 15.13
CA PRO A 239 -16.34 6.18 15.78
C PRO A 239 -15.93 6.49 17.21
N ALA A 240 -15.87 7.78 17.56
CA ALA A 240 -15.57 8.20 18.93
C ALA A 240 -16.72 7.82 19.87
N ARG A 241 -16.42 7.55 21.14
CA ARG A 241 -17.43 7.20 22.16
C ARG A 241 -18.51 8.27 22.30
N ARG A 242 -18.11 9.55 22.22
CA ARG A 242 -19.04 10.68 22.23
C ARG A 242 -19.27 11.18 20.82
N PHE A 243 -20.53 11.31 20.41
CA PHE A 243 -20.91 11.71 19.06
C PHE A 243 -20.28 13.05 18.62
N ILE A 244 -20.19 14.02 19.52
CA ILE A 244 -19.59 15.34 19.23
C ILE A 244 -18.10 15.25 18.80
N PHE A 245 -17.39 14.20 19.21
CA PHE A 245 -15.99 13.97 18.84
C PHE A 245 -15.83 13.11 17.57
N CYS A 246 -16.91 12.55 17.04
CA CYS A 246 -16.85 11.56 15.98
C CYS A 246 -16.61 12.19 14.59
N ALA A 247 -15.35 12.24 14.16
CA ALA A 247 -14.97 12.73 12.84
C ALA A 247 -15.57 11.89 11.70
N VAL A 248 -15.71 10.57 11.89
CA VAL A 248 -16.35 9.65 10.93
C VAL A 248 -17.78 10.11 10.64
N SER A 249 -18.58 10.40 11.67
CA SER A 249 -19.95 10.88 11.52
C SER A 249 -20.01 12.25 10.86
N THR A 250 -19.07 13.14 11.16
CA THR A 250 -18.98 14.45 10.48
C THR A 250 -18.72 14.31 8.98
N ILE A 251 -17.81 13.42 8.57
CA ILE A 251 -17.55 13.16 7.15
C ILE A 251 -18.74 12.49 6.47
N ILE A 252 -19.40 11.52 7.12
CA ILE A 252 -20.63 10.90 6.59
C ILE A 252 -21.72 11.95 6.36
N ALA A 253 -21.94 12.86 7.32
CA ALA A 253 -22.94 13.90 7.19
C ALA A 253 -22.65 14.87 6.03
N LEU A 254 -21.38 15.26 5.85
CA LEU A 254 -20.95 16.08 4.71
C LEU A 254 -21.13 15.33 3.37
N ALA A 255 -20.79 14.04 3.33
CA ALA A 255 -20.93 13.19 2.16
C ALA A 255 -22.40 12.99 1.76
N LEU A 256 -23.31 12.79 2.72
CA LEU A 256 -24.75 12.68 2.48
C LEU A 256 -25.32 14.00 1.94
N HIS A 257 -24.96 15.13 2.55
CA HIS A 257 -25.37 16.45 2.05
C HIS A 257 -24.83 16.71 0.64
N ASP A 258 -23.67 16.14 0.29
CA ASP A 258 -23.06 16.26 -1.04
C ASP A 258 -23.57 15.22 -2.03
N GLN A 259 -24.40 14.27 -1.60
CA GLN A 259 -24.79 13.09 -2.36
C GLN A 259 -23.57 12.35 -2.95
N ALA A 260 -22.50 12.25 -2.16
CA ALA A 260 -21.18 11.84 -2.64
C ALA A 260 -21.02 10.33 -2.84
N PHE A 261 -21.83 9.51 -2.18
CA PHE A 261 -21.77 8.05 -2.31
C PHE A 261 -22.16 7.59 -3.72
N ASP A 262 -21.42 6.60 -4.22
CA ASP A 262 -21.66 5.98 -5.53
C ASP A 262 -22.84 5.01 -5.50
N ALA A 263 -22.99 4.28 -4.40
CA ALA A 263 -24.16 3.44 -4.12
C ALA A 263 -25.42 4.31 -4.04
N ALA A 264 -26.40 4.01 -4.88
CA ALA A 264 -27.68 4.71 -4.97
C ALA A 264 -28.54 4.52 -3.71
N SER A 265 -28.38 3.39 -3.03
CA SER A 265 -29.06 3.05 -1.78
C SER A 265 -28.58 3.87 -0.56
N LEU A 266 -27.37 4.43 -0.59
CA LEU A 266 -26.80 5.20 0.51
C LEU A 266 -27.29 6.65 0.55
N THR A 267 -28.60 6.83 0.72
CA THR A 267 -29.27 8.14 0.70
C THR A 267 -29.31 8.85 2.05
N ASP A 268 -29.16 8.12 3.15
CA ASP A 268 -29.27 8.66 4.50
C ASP A 268 -28.33 7.95 5.50
N ALA A 269 -28.22 8.53 6.69
CA ALA A 269 -27.33 8.02 7.73
C ALA A 269 -27.72 6.63 8.24
N THR A 270 -29.00 6.26 8.21
CA THR A 270 -29.45 4.93 8.63
C THR A 270 -28.92 3.88 7.68
N GLN A 271 -29.01 4.11 6.37
CA GLN A 271 -28.48 3.18 5.36
C GLN A 271 -26.96 3.05 5.46
N VAL A 272 -26.25 4.17 5.62
CA VAL A 272 -24.78 4.15 5.78
C VAL A 272 -24.35 3.40 7.05
N LEU A 273 -25.01 3.65 8.19
CA LEU A 273 -24.63 3.04 9.46
C LEU A 273 -25.11 1.58 9.64
N ARG A 274 -26.10 1.15 8.85
CA ARG A 274 -26.58 -0.25 8.80
C ARG A 274 -25.88 -1.08 7.72
N ALA A 275 -25.04 -0.48 6.89
CA ALA A 275 -24.26 -1.22 5.92
C ALA A 275 -23.40 -2.27 6.64
N GLU A 276 -23.41 -3.50 6.12
CA GLU A 276 -22.70 -4.63 6.71
C GLU A 276 -21.56 -5.10 5.81
N VAL A 277 -20.59 -5.78 6.41
CA VAL A 277 -19.57 -6.48 5.65
C VAL A 277 -20.14 -7.84 5.23
N ARG A 278 -20.32 -8.04 3.93
CA ARG A 278 -20.88 -9.26 3.35
C ARG A 278 -19.83 -10.12 2.66
N GLY A 279 -20.06 -11.43 2.62
CA GLY A 279 -19.13 -12.39 2.02
C GLY A 279 -17.79 -12.54 2.76
N PRO A 280 -16.73 -12.99 2.08
CA PRO A 280 -15.47 -13.41 2.70
C PRO A 280 -14.47 -12.26 2.98
N VAL A 281 -14.92 -11.00 2.87
CA VAL A 281 -14.09 -9.80 3.07
C VAL A 281 -14.11 -9.32 4.53
N GLN A 282 -13.07 -8.58 4.93
CA GLN A 282 -12.98 -7.96 6.26
C GLN A 282 -13.51 -6.52 6.29
N SER A 283 -13.60 -5.88 5.11
CA SER A 283 -14.15 -4.54 4.98
C SER A 283 -14.86 -4.35 3.65
N THR A 284 -15.84 -3.45 3.64
CA THR A 284 -16.57 -2.99 2.46
C THR A 284 -16.33 -1.49 2.31
N ALA A 285 -15.72 -1.06 1.21
CA ALA A 285 -15.50 0.35 0.93
C ALA A 285 -16.81 1.05 0.53
N LEU A 286 -17.08 2.22 1.11
CA LEU A 286 -18.16 3.09 0.68
C LEU A 286 -17.62 4.02 -0.41
N ARG A 287 -17.84 3.65 -1.68
CA ARG A 287 -17.27 4.36 -2.84
C ARG A 287 -17.89 5.74 -3.03
N TRP A 288 -17.07 6.67 -3.53
CA TRP A 288 -17.49 8.00 -3.95
C TRP A 288 -17.82 8.00 -5.44
N LYS A 289 -18.78 8.85 -5.85
CA LYS A 289 -19.02 9.12 -7.27
C LYS A 289 -17.76 9.68 -7.94
N GLN A 290 -17.55 9.30 -9.20
CA GLN A 290 -16.40 9.79 -9.99
C GLN A 290 -16.34 11.32 -10.08
N SER A 291 -17.50 11.99 -10.14
CA SER A 291 -17.61 13.45 -10.15
C SER A 291 -17.19 14.12 -8.84
N MET A 292 -17.20 13.37 -7.73
CA MET A 292 -16.95 13.90 -6.38
C MET A 292 -15.50 13.70 -5.92
N LEU A 293 -14.74 12.81 -6.54
CA LEU A 293 -13.36 12.48 -6.14
C LEU A 293 -12.48 13.72 -5.97
N LYS A 294 -12.54 14.68 -6.90
CA LYS A 294 -11.71 15.90 -6.88
C LYS A 294 -12.33 17.06 -6.11
N VAL A 295 -13.55 16.90 -5.60
CA VAL A 295 -14.27 17.93 -4.85
C VAL A 295 -13.68 18.03 -3.44
N PRO A 296 -13.31 19.23 -2.97
CA PRO A 296 -12.87 19.41 -1.59
C PRO A 296 -13.99 19.07 -0.60
N VAL A 297 -13.64 18.47 0.53
CA VAL A 297 -14.63 18.15 1.58
C VAL A 297 -15.07 19.44 2.29
N PHE A 298 -14.11 20.29 2.64
CA PHE A 298 -14.33 21.58 3.29
C PHE A 298 -14.33 22.69 2.25
N ARG A 299 -15.52 23.13 1.84
CA ARG A 299 -15.69 24.03 0.70
C ARG A 299 -15.93 25.47 1.12
N LYS A 300 -15.54 26.39 0.25
CA LYS A 300 -15.80 27.81 0.41
C LYS A 300 -17.29 28.09 0.24
N LEU A 301 -17.78 29.02 1.06
CA LEU A 301 -19.13 29.57 0.94
C LEU A 301 -19.04 31.02 0.49
N SER A 302 -19.76 31.36 -0.58
CA SER A 302 -19.83 32.70 -1.15
C SER A 302 -21.30 33.13 -1.24
N GLY A 303 -21.72 34.11 -0.44
CA GLY A 303 -23.10 34.61 -0.46
C GLY A 303 -24.17 33.53 -0.16
N GLY A 304 -23.82 32.52 0.65
CA GLY A 304 -24.69 31.38 0.97
C GLY A 304 -24.58 30.19 0.00
N ALA A 305 -24.03 30.40 -1.20
CA ALA A 305 -23.80 29.34 -2.16
C ALA A 305 -22.52 28.56 -1.82
N LEU A 306 -22.63 27.23 -1.85
CA LEU A 306 -21.50 26.31 -1.67
C LEU A 306 -20.73 26.20 -2.98
N ALA A 307 -19.44 26.52 -2.96
CA ALA A 307 -18.61 26.37 -4.15
C ALA A 307 -18.54 24.90 -4.58
N VAL A 308 -18.45 24.65 -5.89
CA VAL A 308 -18.38 23.28 -6.42
C VAL A 308 -16.99 22.70 -6.17
N ASP A 309 -15.94 23.43 -6.52
CA ASP A 309 -14.55 22.97 -6.52
C ASP A 309 -13.60 23.89 -5.73
N GLU A 310 -14.08 24.95 -5.08
CA GLU A 310 -13.22 25.80 -4.23
C GLU A 310 -13.21 25.33 -2.78
N ALA A 311 -12.02 25.00 -2.28
CA ALA A 311 -11.81 24.68 -0.87
C ALA A 311 -11.90 25.93 0.02
N MET A 312 -12.31 25.74 1.28
CA MET A 312 -12.24 26.78 2.32
C MET A 312 -10.80 27.33 2.40
N SER A 313 -10.64 28.63 2.66
CA SER A 313 -9.30 29.20 2.80
C SER A 313 -8.73 29.03 4.21
N TYR A 314 -7.41 28.92 4.28
CA TYR A 314 -6.68 28.94 5.55
C TYR A 314 -7.03 30.15 6.42
N SER A 315 -7.13 31.33 5.81
CA SER A 315 -7.48 32.57 6.49
C SER A 315 -8.85 32.45 7.17
N LYS A 316 -9.86 31.94 6.45
CA LYS A 316 -11.21 31.72 7.00
C LYS A 316 -11.20 30.76 8.19
N LEU A 317 -10.55 29.60 8.05
CA LEU A 317 -10.45 28.62 9.14
C LEU A 317 -9.75 29.22 10.38
N ARG A 318 -8.65 29.94 10.19
CA ARG A 318 -7.91 30.59 11.27
C ARG A 318 -8.74 31.65 11.97
N ASP A 319 -9.42 32.50 11.21
CA ASP A 319 -10.17 33.63 11.74
C ASP A 319 -11.43 33.16 12.47
N ASP A 320 -12.13 32.14 11.95
CA ASP A 320 -13.26 31.49 12.63
C ASP A 320 -12.82 30.84 13.94
N MET A 321 -11.74 30.05 13.92
CA MET A 321 -11.20 29.41 15.13
C MET A 321 -10.78 30.45 16.17
N GLY A 322 -10.13 31.53 15.73
CA GLY A 322 -9.72 32.63 16.60
C GLY A 322 -10.89 33.35 17.24
N ARG A 323 -11.95 33.63 16.48
CA ARG A 323 -13.19 34.22 16.99
C ARG A 323 -13.92 33.28 17.96
N GLN A 324 -14.22 32.06 17.51
CA GLN A 324 -14.97 31.08 18.32
C GLN A 324 -14.27 30.74 19.63
N SER A 325 -12.93 30.69 19.65
CA SER A 325 -12.22 30.46 20.91
C SER A 325 -12.37 31.63 21.89
N LEU A 326 -12.36 32.88 21.43
CA LEU A 326 -12.65 34.03 22.31
C LEU A 326 -14.11 34.00 22.78
N ASP A 327 -15.06 33.68 21.89
CA ASP A 327 -16.48 33.57 22.22
C ASP A 327 -16.77 32.41 23.20
N ALA A 328 -15.96 31.34 23.16
CA ALA A 328 -15.97 30.25 24.14
C ALA A 328 -15.33 30.63 25.49
N GLY A 329 -14.84 31.86 25.65
CA GLY A 329 -14.26 32.37 26.90
C GLY A 329 -12.77 32.06 27.09
N PHE A 330 -12.05 31.62 26.07
CA PHE A 330 -10.60 31.43 26.19
C PHE A 330 -9.86 32.78 26.17
N GLU A 331 -8.87 32.93 27.06
CA GLU A 331 -8.06 34.16 27.20
C GLU A 331 -7.39 34.59 25.89
N LYS A 332 -7.03 33.62 25.04
CA LYS A 332 -6.28 33.83 23.81
C LYS A 332 -7.02 33.24 22.63
N ALA A 333 -7.10 34.02 21.55
CA ALA A 333 -7.56 33.54 20.26
C ALA A 333 -6.69 32.36 19.80
N TRP A 334 -7.35 31.27 19.47
CA TRP A 334 -6.69 30.06 19.00
C TRP A 334 -6.19 30.23 17.58
N THR A 335 -5.19 29.41 17.27
CA THR A 335 -4.74 29.21 15.89
C THR A 335 -4.67 27.71 15.65
N PRO A 336 -4.74 27.24 14.39
CA PRO A 336 -4.61 25.81 14.10
C PRO A 336 -3.30 25.17 14.61
N ARG A 337 -2.28 25.98 14.92
CA ARG A 337 -1.03 25.53 15.54
C ARG A 337 -1.25 24.97 16.95
N PHE A 338 -2.27 25.41 17.68
CA PHE A 338 -2.56 24.94 19.04
C PHE A 338 -2.97 23.46 19.00
N ALA A 339 -3.86 23.09 18.05
CA ALA A 339 -4.27 21.72 17.81
C ALA A 339 -3.08 20.81 17.46
N ARG A 340 -2.20 21.26 16.55
CA ARG A 340 -0.98 20.52 16.20
C ARG A 340 -0.06 20.25 17.39
N ARG A 341 0.04 21.19 18.35
CA ARG A 341 0.80 20.98 19.58
C ARG A 341 0.10 20.02 20.53
N GLY A 342 -1.23 20.09 20.60
CA GLY A 342 -2.09 19.13 21.30
C GLY A 342 -1.83 17.71 20.84
N ALA A 343 -1.97 17.47 19.54
CA ALA A 343 -1.68 16.18 18.90
C ALA A 343 -0.25 15.69 19.20
N ALA A 344 0.76 16.55 19.05
CA ALA A 344 2.15 16.21 19.31
C ALA A 344 2.39 15.83 20.78
N ASN A 345 1.76 16.54 21.71
CA ASN A 345 1.87 16.25 23.13
C ASN A 345 1.13 14.97 23.50
N ALA A 346 -0.03 14.70 22.90
CA ALA A 346 -0.78 13.45 23.09
C ALA A 346 0.06 12.24 22.63
N ALA A 347 0.67 12.32 21.43
CA ALA A 347 1.58 11.27 20.94
C ALA A 347 2.83 11.08 21.82
N ASN A 348 3.23 12.12 22.57
CA ASN A 348 4.37 12.09 23.51
C ASN A 348 3.95 11.75 24.95
N GLY A 349 2.66 11.60 25.23
CA GLY A 349 2.09 11.47 26.57
C GLY A 349 2.67 10.31 27.38
N ARG A 350 2.53 10.38 28.71
CA ARG A 350 3.10 9.41 29.68
C ARG A 350 2.14 8.27 30.07
N LEU A 351 0.88 8.34 29.62
CA LEU A 351 -0.15 7.34 29.88
C LEU A 351 -0.16 6.33 28.73
N VAL A 352 -0.22 5.05 29.10
CA VAL A 352 -0.23 3.80 28.29
C VAL A 352 -0.12 3.98 26.78
N GLY A 353 1.00 3.50 26.20
CA GLY A 353 1.20 3.43 24.74
C GLY A 353 1.88 4.66 24.15
N ASN A 354 3.12 4.95 24.56
CA ASN A 354 3.91 6.02 23.92
C ASN A 354 4.19 5.66 22.46
N ALA A 355 3.91 6.59 21.54
CA ALA A 355 4.35 6.43 20.16
C ALA A 355 5.89 6.42 20.10
N SER A 356 6.45 5.49 19.32
CA SER A 356 7.90 5.46 19.07
C SER A 356 8.36 6.73 18.37
N ASP A 357 9.64 7.08 18.51
CA ASP A 357 10.23 8.25 17.86
C ASP A 357 9.95 8.27 16.35
N ALA A 358 10.03 7.11 15.69
CA ALA A 358 9.73 6.98 14.27
C ALA A 358 8.26 7.28 13.94
N VAL A 359 7.33 6.79 14.74
CA VAL A 359 5.89 7.05 14.57
C VAL A 359 5.57 8.51 14.87
N ARG A 360 6.19 9.11 15.91
CA ARG A 360 6.05 10.54 16.21
C ARG A 360 6.57 11.41 15.07
N ASP A 361 7.72 11.08 14.51
CA ASP A 361 8.31 11.82 13.39
C ASP A 361 7.45 11.70 12.13
N GLN A 362 6.94 10.50 11.82
CA GLN A 362 5.96 10.26 10.75
C GLN A 362 4.69 11.11 10.96
N MET A 363 4.07 11.02 12.14
CA MET A 363 2.87 11.78 12.49
C MET A 363 3.11 13.28 12.45
N MET A 364 4.31 13.75 12.76
CA MET A 364 4.60 15.17 12.73
C MET A 364 5.19 15.63 11.38
N ARG A 365 5.36 14.73 10.41
CA ARG A 365 5.99 15.01 9.12
C ARG A 365 7.36 15.67 9.33
N HIS A 366 8.15 15.12 10.25
CA HIS A 366 9.54 15.48 10.51
C HIS A 366 10.46 14.56 9.72
N ASP A 367 11.55 15.12 9.18
CA ASP A 367 12.56 14.32 8.48
C ASP A 367 13.37 13.57 9.55
N PRO A 368 13.34 12.23 9.55
CA PRO A 368 14.09 11.47 10.52
C PRO A 368 15.59 11.55 10.26
N LYS A 369 16.37 11.45 11.34
CA LYS A 369 17.83 11.28 11.22
C LYS A 369 18.21 9.99 10.48
N PHE A 370 17.35 8.95 10.49
CA PHE A 370 17.52 7.67 9.80
C PHE A 370 16.59 7.55 8.58
N ALA A 371 16.91 8.27 7.51
CA ALA A 371 16.09 8.35 6.29
C ALA A 371 15.87 7.00 5.58
N THR A 372 16.84 6.07 5.64
CA THR A 372 16.79 4.78 4.92
C THR A 372 15.73 3.84 5.48
N PHE A 373 15.67 3.66 6.81
CA PHE A 373 14.69 2.78 7.42
C PHE A 373 13.26 3.33 7.25
N GLN A 374 13.08 4.62 7.52
CA GLN A 374 11.77 5.25 7.39
C GLN A 374 11.32 5.42 5.93
N GLY A 375 12.25 5.43 4.96
CA GLY A 375 11.90 5.52 3.54
C GLY A 375 11.56 4.20 2.89
N ALA A 376 12.30 3.14 3.22
CA ALA A 376 12.13 1.85 2.55
C ALA A 376 11.18 0.89 3.29
N TYR A 377 11.03 1.04 4.61
CA TYR A 377 10.35 0.03 5.44
C TYR A 377 9.20 0.55 6.29
N LEU A 378 9.17 1.85 6.63
CA LEU A 378 8.05 2.40 7.38
C LEU A 378 6.85 2.61 6.44
N ASN A 379 5.71 2.01 6.79
CA ASN A 379 4.48 2.14 6.04
C ASN A 379 3.97 3.59 6.10
N GLU A 380 3.27 4.05 5.06
CA GLU A 380 2.59 5.35 5.02
C GLU A 380 1.46 5.43 6.06
N ASN A 381 0.91 4.26 6.44
CA ASN A 381 -0.09 4.10 7.47
C ASN A 381 0.49 4.38 8.87
N VAL A 382 -0.13 5.30 9.60
CA VAL A 382 0.19 5.56 10.99
C VAL A 382 -0.43 4.47 11.85
N GLU A 383 0.41 3.55 12.36
CA GLU A 383 0.04 2.47 13.27
C GLU A 383 -0.06 2.99 14.73
N PHE A 384 -0.84 4.04 14.94
CA PHE A 384 -1.04 4.65 16.25
C PHE A 384 -2.40 5.34 16.34
N ASP A 385 -3.16 5.03 17.39
CA ASP A 385 -4.47 5.62 17.66
C ASP A 385 -4.35 6.99 18.31
N LEU A 386 -3.96 7.98 17.50
CA LEU A 386 -3.85 9.35 17.96
C LEU A 386 -5.21 9.96 18.32
N GLN A 387 -6.31 9.51 17.70
CA GLN A 387 -7.64 10.02 18.00
C GLN A 387 -7.99 9.76 19.47
N ASN A 388 -8.01 8.49 19.87
CA ASN A 388 -8.44 8.13 21.22
C ASN A 388 -7.38 8.52 22.26
N THR A 389 -6.09 8.48 21.89
CA THR A 389 -5.02 9.03 22.75
C THR A 389 -5.21 10.53 23.02
N PHE A 390 -5.57 11.33 22.01
CA PHE A 390 -5.85 12.76 22.20
C PHE A 390 -7.12 13.00 23.04
N LEU A 391 -8.13 12.14 22.88
CA LEU A 391 -9.37 12.20 23.63
C LEU A 391 -9.25 11.68 25.07
N GLU A 392 -8.10 11.11 25.44
CA GLU A 392 -7.88 10.43 26.73
C GLU A 392 -8.87 9.26 26.93
N GLU A 393 -9.20 8.58 25.84
CA GLU A 393 -10.07 7.39 25.79
C GLU A 393 -9.25 6.11 25.52
N GLU A 394 -9.88 4.94 25.69
CA GLU A 394 -9.25 3.64 25.40
C GLU A 394 -8.93 3.53 23.90
N THR A 395 -7.73 3.04 23.58
CA THR A 395 -7.25 2.91 22.20
C THR A 395 -7.83 1.67 21.51
N GLU A 396 -8.14 1.80 20.23
CA GLU A 396 -8.71 0.74 19.39
C GLU A 396 -7.61 -0.17 18.82
N GLU A 397 -6.73 -0.72 19.68
CA GLU A 397 -5.55 -1.48 19.26
C GLU A 397 -5.87 -2.64 18.32
N GLN A 398 -7.00 -3.31 18.54
CA GLN A 398 -7.39 -4.46 17.71
C GLN A 398 -7.82 -4.02 16.31
N MET A 399 -8.52 -2.88 16.18
CA MET A 399 -8.85 -2.30 14.88
C MET A 399 -7.60 -1.81 14.15
N TYR A 400 -6.67 -1.17 14.86
CA TYR A 400 -5.41 -0.69 14.27
C TYR A 400 -4.53 -1.82 13.73
N LYS A 401 -4.54 -3.01 14.36
CA LYS A 401 -3.92 -4.21 13.79
C LYS A 401 -4.54 -4.58 12.44
N VAL A 402 -5.87 -4.50 12.31
CA VAL A 402 -6.56 -4.78 11.04
C VAL A 402 -6.18 -3.72 9.98
N PHE A 403 -6.11 -2.45 10.36
CA PHE A 403 -5.73 -1.35 9.46
C PHE A 403 -4.30 -1.44 8.94
N ALA A 404 -3.39 -2.02 9.71
CA ALA A 404 -1.98 -2.18 9.33
C ALA A 404 -1.73 -3.29 8.29
N HIS A 405 -2.69 -4.21 8.09
CA HIS A 405 -2.49 -5.38 7.24
C HIS A 405 -3.16 -5.29 5.87
N VAL A 406 -2.47 -5.80 4.84
CA VAL A 406 -3.00 -5.96 3.47
C VAL A 406 -4.27 -6.83 3.40
N SER A 407 -4.57 -7.56 4.48
CA SER A 407 -5.80 -8.33 4.62
C SER A 407 -7.06 -7.47 4.64
N LEU A 408 -6.98 -6.18 5.00
CA LEU A 408 -8.12 -5.27 5.01
C LEU A 408 -8.77 -5.15 3.62
N THR A 409 -7.96 -5.10 2.56
CA THR A 409 -8.38 -4.94 1.16
C THR A 409 -8.45 -6.26 0.39
N ARG A 410 -8.21 -7.40 1.05
CA ARG A 410 -8.23 -8.72 0.41
C ARG A 410 -9.66 -9.13 0.11
N ASP A 411 -9.92 -9.47 -1.14
CA ASP A 411 -11.11 -10.19 -1.57
C ASP A 411 -10.75 -11.57 -2.13
N PRO A 412 -11.09 -12.67 -1.44
CA PRO A 412 -10.89 -14.04 -1.95
C PRO A 412 -11.57 -14.34 -3.28
N ARG A 413 -12.62 -13.60 -3.67
CA ARG A 413 -13.31 -13.75 -4.96
C ARG A 413 -12.43 -13.29 -6.13
N ALA A 414 -11.55 -12.32 -5.90
CA ALA A 414 -10.64 -11.78 -6.90
C ALA A 414 -9.41 -12.70 -7.07
N THR A 415 -9.59 -13.81 -7.78
CA THR A 415 -8.49 -14.72 -8.16
C THR A 415 -7.70 -14.19 -9.38
N ARG A 416 -6.58 -14.84 -9.72
CA ARG A 416 -5.79 -14.46 -10.90
C ARG A 416 -6.58 -14.63 -12.20
N ASP A 417 -7.38 -15.68 -12.27
CA ASP A 417 -8.10 -16.10 -13.48
C ASP A 417 -9.59 -15.73 -13.34
N MET A 418 -9.87 -14.50 -12.88
CA MET A 418 -11.22 -14.05 -12.50
C MET A 418 -12.03 -13.44 -13.65
N VAL A 419 -11.41 -13.19 -14.80
CA VAL A 419 -12.09 -12.61 -15.97
C VAL A 419 -13.03 -13.66 -16.57
N PRO A 420 -14.36 -13.42 -16.60
CA PRO A 420 -15.31 -14.36 -17.18
C PRO A 420 -15.06 -14.62 -18.67
N LYS A 421 -15.45 -15.80 -19.16
CA LYS A 421 -15.25 -16.18 -20.58
C LYS A 421 -15.97 -15.23 -21.52
N GLU A 422 -17.15 -14.79 -21.12
CA GLU A 422 -17.99 -13.86 -21.86
C GLU A 422 -17.28 -12.51 -22.05
N VAL A 423 -16.48 -12.08 -21.07
CA VAL A 423 -15.67 -10.86 -21.19
C VAL A 423 -14.55 -11.08 -22.20
N TRP A 424 -13.84 -12.20 -22.14
CA TRP A 424 -12.80 -12.54 -23.13
C TRP A 424 -13.32 -12.59 -24.56
N GLU A 425 -14.49 -13.20 -24.77
CA GLU A 425 -15.11 -13.35 -26.09
C GLU A 425 -15.55 -12.00 -26.70
N ASN A 426 -15.88 -11.02 -25.86
CA ASN A 426 -16.32 -9.70 -26.29
C ASN A 426 -15.18 -8.68 -26.49
N LEU A 427 -13.93 -9.05 -26.18
CA LEU A 427 -12.80 -8.13 -26.33
C LEU A 427 -12.41 -7.97 -27.82
N PRO A 428 -12.24 -6.71 -28.31
CA PRO A 428 -11.90 -6.47 -29.71
C PRO A 428 -10.50 -7.01 -30.04
N PRO A 429 -10.25 -7.59 -31.23
CA PRO A 429 -8.92 -8.07 -31.60
C PRO A 429 -7.91 -6.92 -31.68
N ASP A 430 -6.66 -7.17 -31.26
CA ASP A 430 -5.62 -6.14 -31.21
C ASP A 430 -5.08 -5.90 -32.63
N PRO A 431 -5.10 -4.65 -33.14
CA PRO A 431 -4.65 -4.35 -34.49
C PRO A 431 -3.19 -4.76 -34.76
N GLY A 432 -2.30 -4.57 -33.78
CA GLY A 432 -0.89 -4.92 -33.90
C GLY A 432 -0.63 -6.43 -33.87
N ILE A 433 -1.46 -7.21 -33.17
CA ILE A 433 -1.43 -8.68 -33.22
C ILE A 433 -1.96 -9.17 -34.57
N LEU A 434 -3.05 -8.59 -35.08
CA LEU A 434 -3.62 -8.92 -36.40
C LEU A 434 -2.62 -8.65 -37.53
N GLU A 435 -1.92 -7.53 -37.52
CA GLU A 435 -0.88 -7.21 -38.51
C GLU A 435 0.26 -8.23 -38.50
N LEU A 436 0.74 -8.62 -37.31
CA LEU A 436 1.78 -9.64 -37.17
C LEU A 436 1.30 -11.02 -37.65
N GLU A 437 0.05 -11.37 -37.39
CA GLU A 437 -0.56 -12.60 -37.90
C GLU A 437 -0.67 -12.60 -39.42
N GLN A 438 -1.10 -11.49 -40.02
CA GLN A 438 -1.14 -11.33 -41.48
C GLN A 438 0.26 -11.43 -42.09
N ARG A 439 1.27 -10.82 -41.47
CA ARG A 439 2.66 -10.90 -41.91
C ARG A 439 3.21 -12.33 -41.81
N ARG A 440 2.92 -13.03 -40.71
CA ARG A 440 3.26 -14.45 -40.52
C ARG A 440 2.57 -15.31 -41.59
N GLN A 441 1.32 -15.02 -41.93
CA GLN A 441 0.55 -15.78 -42.91
C GLN A 441 1.07 -15.56 -44.34
N LYS A 442 1.43 -14.32 -44.70
CA LYS A 442 2.08 -14.00 -45.98
C LYS A 442 3.40 -14.75 -46.15
N LEU A 443 4.23 -14.80 -45.10
CA LEU A 443 5.50 -15.53 -45.11
C LEU A 443 5.32 -17.06 -45.16
N LYS A 444 4.23 -17.59 -44.58
CA LYS A 444 3.89 -19.02 -44.66
C LYS A 444 3.39 -19.44 -46.04
N GLY A 445 2.80 -18.55 -46.83
CA GLY A 445 2.31 -18.86 -48.18
C GLY A 445 1.35 -20.05 -48.27
N GLY A 446 0.64 -20.40 -47.18
CA GLY A 446 -0.22 -21.59 -47.11
C GLY A 446 0.46 -22.91 -46.77
N GLN A 447 1.78 -22.95 -46.57
CA GLN A 447 2.51 -24.17 -46.20
C GLN A 447 2.31 -24.52 -44.71
N TYR A 448 1.95 -25.79 -44.45
CA TYR A 448 1.73 -26.31 -43.09
C TYR A 448 3.05 -26.60 -42.35
N ARG A 449 4.09 -27.04 -43.07
CA ARG A 449 5.45 -27.25 -42.53
C ARG A 449 6.36 -26.11 -42.96
N VAL A 450 7.03 -25.50 -41.98
CA VAL A 450 7.95 -24.35 -42.16
C VAL A 450 9.42 -24.78 -42.00
N GLN A 451 9.67 -26.05 -41.72
CA GLN A 451 10.99 -26.59 -41.38
C GLN A 451 11.83 -26.76 -42.65
N GLY A 452 12.97 -26.07 -42.73
CA GLY A 452 13.87 -26.06 -43.89
C GLY A 452 13.59 -24.99 -44.94
N GLY A 453 12.67 -24.05 -44.68
CA GLY A 453 12.35 -22.93 -45.60
C GLY A 453 13.17 -21.67 -45.32
N GLU A 454 13.43 -20.85 -46.35
CA GLU A 454 14.22 -19.60 -46.24
C GLU A 454 13.68 -18.63 -45.18
N ASN A 455 12.36 -18.62 -44.96
CA ASN A 455 11.67 -17.72 -44.02
C ASN A 455 11.44 -18.32 -42.62
N GLU A 456 11.99 -19.50 -42.30
CA GLU A 456 11.74 -20.22 -41.04
C GLU A 456 12.09 -19.39 -39.79
N ALA A 457 13.26 -18.75 -39.79
CA ALA A 457 13.73 -17.94 -38.66
C ALA A 457 12.80 -16.75 -38.37
N GLU A 458 12.36 -16.05 -39.41
CA GLU A 458 11.45 -14.90 -39.29
C GLU A 458 10.04 -15.34 -38.88
N ILE A 459 9.53 -16.47 -39.38
CA ILE A 459 8.23 -17.03 -38.96
C ILE A 459 8.26 -17.44 -37.49
N ARG A 460 9.36 -18.02 -37.01
CA ARG A 460 9.55 -18.35 -35.57
C ARG A 460 9.59 -17.08 -34.73
N ARG A 461 10.35 -16.07 -35.15
CA ARG A 461 10.42 -14.77 -34.48
C ARG A 461 9.05 -14.11 -34.39
N LEU A 462 8.29 -14.04 -35.49
CA LEU A 462 6.93 -13.48 -35.50
C LEU A 462 5.97 -14.29 -34.63
N THR A 463 6.11 -15.61 -34.56
CA THR A 463 5.28 -16.44 -33.69
C THR A 463 5.53 -16.14 -32.21
N GLU A 464 6.80 -15.98 -31.82
CA GLU A 464 7.16 -15.61 -30.45
C GLU A 464 6.75 -14.17 -30.12
N GLU A 465 6.84 -13.25 -31.08
CA GLU A 465 6.38 -11.87 -30.93
C GLU A 465 4.86 -11.79 -30.75
N ILE A 466 4.08 -12.53 -31.55
CA ILE A 466 2.62 -12.66 -31.41
C ILE A 466 2.28 -13.22 -30.03
N ARG A 467 2.96 -14.29 -29.60
CA ARG A 467 2.74 -14.90 -28.29
C ARG A 467 3.03 -13.89 -27.17
N THR A 468 4.15 -13.19 -27.24
CA THR A 468 4.55 -12.20 -26.24
C THR A 468 3.52 -11.06 -26.16
N LYS A 469 3.06 -10.55 -27.30
CA LYS A 469 2.02 -9.50 -27.34
C LYS A 469 0.69 -9.98 -26.79
N ARG A 470 0.27 -11.22 -27.10
CA ARG A 470 -0.94 -11.82 -26.51
C ARG A 470 -0.80 -11.95 -24.99
N ASP A 471 0.31 -12.49 -24.49
CA ASP A 471 0.55 -12.62 -23.05
C ASP A 471 0.59 -11.25 -22.34
N GLN A 472 1.14 -10.21 -22.98
CA GLN A 472 1.13 -8.83 -22.46
C GLN A 472 -0.27 -8.25 -22.40
N ARG A 473 -1.05 -8.47 -23.46
CA ARG A 473 -2.45 -8.04 -23.54
C ARG A 473 -3.29 -8.74 -22.48
N ASP A 474 -3.23 -10.05 -22.37
CA ASP A 474 -3.98 -10.82 -21.37
C ASP A 474 -3.68 -10.33 -19.95
N LYS A 475 -2.40 -10.05 -19.65
CA LYS A 475 -2.01 -9.45 -18.35
C LYS A 475 -2.60 -8.07 -18.13
N SER A 476 -2.68 -7.24 -19.18
CA SER A 476 -3.30 -5.91 -19.11
C SER A 476 -4.81 -6.03 -18.85
N ASP A 477 -5.49 -6.88 -19.61
CA ASP A 477 -6.94 -7.09 -19.52
C ASP A 477 -7.32 -7.69 -18.14
N ILE A 478 -6.54 -8.64 -17.63
CA ILE A 478 -6.69 -9.18 -16.25
C ILE A 478 -6.50 -8.08 -15.20
N LYS A 479 -5.50 -7.22 -15.38
CA LYS A 479 -5.24 -6.12 -14.45
C LYS A 479 -6.39 -5.12 -14.43
N GLU A 480 -6.86 -4.69 -15.60
CA GLU A 480 -7.98 -3.74 -15.74
C GLU A 480 -9.27 -4.33 -15.15
N TYR A 481 -9.57 -5.59 -15.45
CA TYR A 481 -10.74 -6.26 -14.88
C TYR A 481 -10.64 -6.43 -13.35
N ARG A 482 -9.45 -6.70 -12.81
CA ARG A 482 -9.22 -6.70 -11.36
C ARG A 482 -9.51 -5.33 -10.76
N GLU A 483 -8.97 -4.27 -11.34
CA GLU A 483 -9.20 -2.90 -10.87
C GLU A 483 -10.69 -2.56 -10.90
N TYR A 484 -11.38 -2.89 -12.00
CA TYR A 484 -12.83 -2.77 -12.13
C TYR A 484 -13.58 -3.55 -11.05
N HIS A 485 -13.21 -4.80 -10.78
CA HIS A 485 -13.84 -5.61 -9.74
C HIS A 485 -13.65 -5.00 -8.34
N PHE A 486 -12.42 -4.67 -7.95
CA PHE A 486 -12.15 -4.08 -6.63
C PHE A 486 -12.82 -2.72 -6.44
N TYR A 487 -13.00 -1.95 -7.52
CA TYR A 487 -13.72 -0.69 -7.48
C TYR A 487 -15.22 -0.91 -7.27
N ASN A 488 -15.86 -1.72 -8.11
CA ASN A 488 -17.33 -1.82 -8.20
C ASN A 488 -17.96 -2.84 -7.24
N ARG A 489 -17.25 -3.93 -6.89
CA ARG A 489 -17.82 -5.01 -6.06
C ARG A 489 -18.37 -4.53 -4.72
N PRO A 490 -17.70 -3.64 -3.96
CA PRO A 490 -18.27 -3.09 -2.72
C PRO A 490 -19.61 -2.39 -2.94
N THR A 491 -19.75 -1.60 -4.01
CA THR A 491 -21.01 -0.93 -4.35
C THR A 491 -22.11 -1.95 -4.64
N TRP A 492 -21.81 -3.00 -5.42
CA TRP A 492 -22.79 -4.06 -5.69
C TRP A 492 -23.21 -4.80 -4.43
N ASP A 493 -22.27 -5.17 -3.56
CA ASP A 493 -22.58 -5.86 -2.30
C ASP A 493 -23.51 -4.99 -1.41
N ILE A 494 -23.35 -3.66 -1.41
CA ILE A 494 -24.23 -2.70 -0.71
C ILE A 494 -25.62 -2.63 -1.36
N GLU A 495 -25.71 -2.52 -2.68
CA GLU A 495 -27.00 -2.47 -3.37
C GLU A 495 -27.80 -3.77 -3.19
N ARG A 496 -27.14 -4.93 -3.27
CA ARG A 496 -27.77 -6.23 -2.96
C ARG A 496 -28.31 -6.26 -1.53
N GLN A 497 -27.55 -5.73 -0.57
CA GLN A 497 -27.99 -5.62 0.81
C GLN A 497 -29.25 -4.76 0.93
N ALA A 498 -29.29 -3.62 0.25
CA ALA A 498 -30.46 -2.73 0.23
C ALA A 498 -31.70 -3.39 -0.41
N ASN A 499 -31.48 -4.24 -1.42
CA ASN A 499 -32.54 -5.02 -2.06
C ASN A 499 -33.03 -6.22 -1.23
N GLY A 500 -32.38 -6.52 -0.10
CA GLY A 500 -32.71 -7.68 0.73
C GLY A 500 -32.30 -9.02 0.11
N GLU A 501 -31.38 -9.03 -0.84
CA GLU A 501 -30.83 -10.27 -1.41
C GLU A 501 -29.99 -10.98 -0.33
N GLU A 502 -30.14 -12.30 -0.17
CA GLU A 502 -29.45 -13.07 0.87
C GLU A 502 -28.16 -13.71 0.37
N ASP A 503 -27.07 -13.54 1.11
CA ASP A 503 -25.76 -14.13 0.76
C ASP A 503 -25.74 -15.66 0.88
N GLU A 504 -26.69 -16.25 1.61
CA GLU A 504 -26.85 -17.70 1.72
C GLU A 504 -27.09 -18.34 0.36
N VAL A 505 -27.79 -17.65 -0.54
CA VAL A 505 -28.04 -18.13 -1.90
C VAL A 505 -26.73 -18.22 -2.69
N GLU A 506 -25.88 -17.18 -2.65
CA GLU A 506 -24.57 -17.19 -3.34
C GLU A 506 -23.64 -18.26 -2.73
N ALA A 507 -23.67 -18.45 -1.41
CA ALA A 507 -22.90 -19.50 -0.75
C ALA A 507 -23.40 -20.90 -1.14
N ILE A 508 -24.72 -21.11 -1.17
CA ILE A 508 -25.34 -22.37 -1.59
C ILE A 508 -25.05 -22.63 -3.07
N ASP A 509 -25.14 -21.63 -3.94
CA ASP A 509 -24.79 -21.74 -5.37
C ASP A 509 -23.31 -22.08 -5.54
N LEU A 510 -22.42 -21.49 -4.74
CA LEU A 510 -21.01 -21.85 -4.72
C LEU A 510 -20.81 -23.29 -4.21
N MET A 511 -21.59 -23.74 -3.23
CA MET A 511 -21.57 -25.12 -2.75
C MET A 511 -22.12 -26.10 -3.79
N VAL A 512 -23.18 -25.75 -4.52
CA VAL A 512 -23.71 -26.52 -5.66
C VAL A 512 -22.67 -26.59 -6.78
N THR A 513 -22.08 -25.44 -7.15
CA THR A 513 -21.00 -25.39 -8.13
C THR A 513 -19.80 -26.21 -7.65
N LEU A 514 -19.50 -26.21 -6.35
CA LEU A 514 -18.45 -27.06 -5.77
C LEU A 514 -18.80 -28.55 -5.89
N CYS A 515 -20.06 -28.93 -5.69
CA CYS A 515 -20.53 -30.30 -5.93
C CYS A 515 -20.37 -30.72 -7.40
N ASP A 516 -20.53 -29.78 -8.34
CA ASP A 516 -20.31 -30.01 -9.78
C ASP A 516 -18.83 -29.99 -10.17
N LYS A 517 -17.97 -29.37 -9.36
CA LYS A 517 -16.51 -29.39 -9.52
C LYS A 517 -15.98 -30.75 -9.10
N ARG A 518 -15.81 -31.63 -10.08
CA ARG A 518 -14.94 -32.80 -9.93
C ARG A 518 -13.50 -32.30 -9.81
N GLU A 519 -12.77 -32.79 -8.81
CA GLU A 519 -11.32 -32.72 -8.87
C GLU A 519 -10.90 -33.26 -10.24
N THR A 520 -10.15 -32.49 -11.02
CA THR A 520 -9.39 -33.08 -12.11
C THR A 520 -8.45 -34.06 -11.46
N VAL A 521 -8.87 -35.32 -11.46
CA VAL A 521 -8.22 -36.44 -10.81
C VAL A 521 -6.71 -36.26 -10.93
N ARG A 522 -6.03 -35.92 -9.82
CA ARG A 522 -4.69 -36.46 -9.63
C ARG A 522 -4.90 -37.96 -9.80
N ARG A 523 -4.31 -38.55 -10.84
CA ARG A 523 -4.43 -39.98 -11.19
C ARG A 523 -4.00 -40.84 -10.00
N ASP A 524 -4.89 -40.97 -9.04
CA ASP A 524 -4.80 -41.79 -7.86
C ASP A 524 -6.23 -42.22 -7.57
N ARG A 525 -6.50 -43.46 -7.97
CA ARG A 525 -7.60 -44.30 -7.47
C ARG A 525 -9.01 -43.85 -7.86
N ILE A 526 -9.35 -44.03 -9.13
CA ILE A 526 -10.68 -44.57 -9.43
C ILE A 526 -10.55 -46.09 -9.35
N HIS A 527 -11.18 -46.67 -8.33
CA HIS A 527 -11.41 -48.09 -8.24
C HIS A 527 -12.40 -48.45 -9.35
N THR A 528 -11.89 -48.78 -10.54
CA THR A 528 -12.73 -49.27 -11.63
C THR A 528 -13.21 -50.67 -11.25
N GLN A 529 -14.51 -50.81 -10.97
CA GLN A 529 -15.13 -52.13 -11.01
C GLN A 529 -14.88 -52.74 -12.39
N PRO A 530 -14.46 -54.01 -12.48
CA PRO A 530 -14.14 -54.63 -13.75
C PRO A 530 -15.43 -54.88 -14.54
N GLN A 531 -15.58 -54.17 -15.65
CA GLN A 531 -16.44 -54.62 -16.75
C GLN A 531 -15.67 -55.69 -17.54
N PRO A 532 -16.32 -56.81 -17.92
CA PRO A 532 -15.65 -57.91 -18.59
C PRO A 532 -15.25 -57.48 -20.01
N LYS A 533 -13.95 -57.51 -20.30
CA LYS A 533 -13.42 -57.34 -21.66
C LYS A 533 -13.32 -58.71 -22.36
N PRO A 534 -13.61 -58.79 -23.67
CA PRO A 534 -13.45 -60.00 -24.45
C PRO A 534 -11.96 -60.37 -24.62
N PRO A 535 -11.65 -61.64 -24.95
CA PRO A 535 -10.28 -62.12 -24.96
C PRO A 535 -9.53 -61.55 -26.18
N ILE A 536 -8.38 -60.94 -25.93
CA ILE A 536 -7.40 -60.57 -26.95
C ILE A 536 -6.19 -61.47 -26.78
N GLU A 537 -5.81 -62.12 -27.88
CA GLU A 537 -4.71 -63.07 -28.02
C GLU A 537 -3.37 -62.51 -27.51
N GLU A 538 -2.65 -63.37 -26.79
CA GLU A 538 -1.37 -63.08 -26.14
C GLU A 538 -0.24 -62.96 -27.16
N ALA A 539 0.41 -61.79 -27.20
CA ALA A 539 1.76 -61.67 -27.75
C ALA A 539 2.82 -61.96 -26.65
N PRO A 540 3.99 -62.53 -26.98
CA PRO A 540 4.97 -62.97 -25.97
C PRO A 540 5.47 -61.81 -25.10
N ILE A 541 5.32 -61.95 -23.78
CA ILE A 541 5.61 -60.95 -22.72
C ILE A 541 7.08 -60.48 -22.72
N THR A 542 7.99 -61.22 -23.36
CA THR A 542 9.45 -61.03 -23.25
C THR A 542 10.03 -59.82 -23.98
N LYS A 543 9.31 -59.16 -24.89
CA LYS A 543 9.81 -57.95 -25.60
C LYS A 543 9.31 -56.61 -25.06
N LEU A 544 8.42 -56.61 -24.05
CA LEU A 544 7.79 -55.38 -23.54
C LEU A 544 8.63 -54.63 -22.50
N PHE A 545 9.56 -55.33 -21.82
CA PHE A 545 10.39 -54.76 -20.75
C PHE A 545 11.86 -55.14 -20.97
N PRO A 546 12.66 -54.27 -21.64
CA PRO A 546 14.08 -54.55 -21.89
C PRO A 546 14.87 -54.57 -20.58
N LEU A 547 15.90 -55.43 -20.51
CA LEU A 547 16.76 -55.55 -19.32
C LEU A 547 17.44 -54.23 -18.96
N LEU A 548 17.89 -53.49 -19.97
CA LEU A 548 18.39 -52.11 -19.83
C LEU A 548 17.20 -51.15 -19.87
N LEU A 549 16.95 -50.49 -18.75
CA LEU A 549 15.88 -49.52 -18.60
C LEU A 549 16.33 -48.13 -19.02
N ASP A 550 15.38 -47.30 -19.45
CA ASP A 550 15.66 -45.88 -19.64
C ASP A 550 16.05 -45.24 -18.29
N PRO A 551 17.04 -44.32 -18.23
CA PRO A 551 17.42 -43.64 -17.00
C PRO A 551 16.29 -42.88 -16.32
N ASN A 552 15.15 -42.67 -16.98
CA ASN A 552 13.95 -42.07 -16.43
C ASN A 552 12.84 -43.07 -16.06
N GLN A 553 13.03 -44.38 -16.20
CA GLN A 553 12.06 -45.40 -15.78
C GLN A 553 12.32 -45.85 -14.34
N CYS A 554 11.24 -46.22 -13.62
CA CYS A 554 11.36 -46.75 -12.27
C CYS A 554 11.63 -48.28 -12.33
N PRO A 555 12.74 -48.76 -11.74
CA PRO A 555 13.12 -50.18 -11.82
C PRO A 555 12.15 -51.10 -11.08
N ASP A 556 11.45 -50.59 -10.07
CA ASP A 556 10.46 -51.37 -9.31
C ASP A 556 9.08 -51.38 -9.97
N CYS A 557 8.64 -50.27 -10.58
CA CYS A 557 7.33 -50.22 -11.25
C CYS A 557 7.27 -51.12 -12.48
N VAL A 558 8.38 -51.28 -13.20
CA VAL A 558 8.48 -52.19 -14.36
C VAL A 558 8.10 -53.62 -13.97
N GLY A 559 8.44 -54.01 -12.74
CA GLY A 559 8.23 -55.33 -12.19
C GLY A 559 6.87 -55.57 -11.53
N ASP A 560 6.08 -54.53 -11.32
CA ASP A 560 4.83 -54.65 -10.57
C ASP A 560 3.68 -55.08 -11.49
N CYS A 561 3.33 -56.37 -11.45
CA CYS A 561 2.24 -56.94 -12.22
C CYS A 561 0.86 -56.39 -11.83
N ARG A 562 0.74 -55.62 -10.75
CA ARG A 562 -0.50 -54.93 -10.35
C ARG A 562 -0.74 -53.63 -11.13
N LEU A 563 0.29 -53.14 -11.83
CA LEU A 563 0.24 -51.92 -12.63
C LEU A 563 -0.05 -52.25 -14.10
N SER A 564 -0.72 -51.32 -14.81
CA SER A 564 -0.95 -51.43 -16.24
C SER A 564 0.34 -51.29 -17.04
N LEU A 565 0.36 -51.74 -18.31
CA LEU A 565 1.54 -51.65 -19.16
C LEU A 565 2.07 -50.20 -19.32
N GLU A 566 1.16 -49.23 -19.38
CA GLU A 566 1.50 -47.80 -19.46
C GLU A 566 2.18 -47.30 -18.19
N GLU A 567 1.72 -47.75 -17.01
CA GLU A 567 2.31 -47.40 -15.71
C GLU A 567 3.66 -48.09 -15.48
N ARG A 568 3.79 -49.34 -15.94
CA ARG A 568 5.04 -50.11 -15.84
C ARG A 568 6.14 -49.55 -16.73
N THR A 569 5.78 -48.95 -17.87
CA THR A 569 6.74 -48.36 -18.82
C THR A 569 6.90 -46.83 -18.69
N PHE A 570 6.22 -46.21 -17.72
CA PHE A 570 6.19 -44.76 -17.52
C PHE A 570 7.59 -44.15 -17.39
N LYS A 571 7.84 -43.09 -18.16
CA LYS A 571 9.10 -42.32 -18.14
C LYS A 571 8.90 -41.00 -17.41
N TYR A 572 9.63 -40.80 -16.32
CA TYR A 572 9.64 -39.53 -15.62
C TYR A 572 10.34 -38.44 -16.44
N CYS A 573 10.01 -37.18 -16.21
CA CYS A 573 10.63 -36.08 -16.95
C CYS A 573 12.14 -35.93 -16.67
N ARG A 574 12.63 -36.39 -15.51
CA ARG A 574 14.05 -36.36 -15.11
C ARG A 574 14.38 -37.50 -14.12
N PRO A 575 15.64 -37.96 -14.05
CA PRO A 575 16.06 -39.03 -13.12
C PRO A 575 15.85 -38.69 -11.65
N THR A 576 15.90 -37.39 -11.30
CA THR A 576 15.67 -36.90 -9.94
C THR A 576 14.22 -37.11 -9.49
N VAL A 577 13.25 -36.92 -10.39
CA VAL A 577 11.82 -37.13 -10.11
C VAL A 577 11.50 -38.62 -9.99
N ARG A 578 12.13 -39.46 -10.82
CA ARG A 578 12.09 -40.92 -10.68
C ARG A 578 12.64 -41.38 -9.34
N ASN A 579 13.78 -40.82 -8.92
CA ASN A 579 14.36 -41.12 -7.61
C ASN A 579 13.49 -40.62 -6.45
N ASP A 580 12.79 -39.49 -6.59
CA ASP A 580 11.80 -39.04 -5.60
C ASP A 580 10.64 -40.01 -5.45
N HIS A 581 10.11 -40.51 -6.58
CA HIS A 581 9.08 -41.54 -6.58
C HIS A 581 9.58 -42.84 -5.94
N PHE A 582 10.77 -43.32 -6.33
CA PHE A 582 11.37 -44.52 -5.77
C PHE A 582 11.56 -44.42 -4.24
N ASP A 583 12.12 -43.31 -3.76
CA ASP A 583 12.36 -43.08 -2.33
C ASP A 583 11.07 -43.00 -1.52
N ASP A 584 10.00 -42.44 -2.10
CA ASP A 584 8.73 -42.23 -1.41
C ASP A 584 7.81 -43.46 -1.45
N GLN A 585 7.84 -44.25 -2.53
CA GLN A 585 6.91 -45.38 -2.74
C GLN A 585 7.53 -46.76 -2.48
N HIS A 586 8.81 -46.95 -2.79
CA HIS A 586 9.40 -48.30 -2.85
C HIS A 586 10.52 -48.54 -1.82
N LEU A 587 11.23 -47.48 -1.42
CA LEU A 587 12.39 -47.60 -0.53
C LEU A 587 12.01 -47.93 0.92
N VAL A 588 10.90 -47.39 1.44
CA VAL A 588 10.51 -47.56 2.86
C VAL A 588 10.26 -49.03 3.20
N GLU A 589 9.59 -49.77 2.33
CA GLU A 589 9.32 -51.18 2.56
C GLU A 589 10.59 -52.03 2.52
N ARG A 590 11.53 -51.70 1.62
CA ARG A 590 12.84 -52.36 1.52
C ARG A 590 13.72 -52.07 2.72
N GLU A 591 13.73 -50.83 3.22
CA GLU A 591 14.41 -50.48 4.47
C GLU A 591 13.88 -51.31 5.65
N ARG A 592 12.57 -51.51 5.74
CA ARG A 592 11.96 -52.37 6.76
C ARG A 592 12.30 -53.84 6.58
N ALA A 593 12.38 -54.33 5.34
CA ALA A 593 12.77 -55.71 5.03
C ALA A 593 14.20 -55.99 5.53
N VAL A 594 15.17 -55.13 5.19
CA VAL A 594 16.56 -55.28 5.69
C VAL A 594 16.63 -55.22 7.22
N GLN A 595 15.85 -54.33 7.85
CA GLN A 595 15.82 -54.22 9.32
C GLN A 595 15.30 -55.50 10.00
N ARG A 596 14.42 -56.25 9.35
CA ARG A 596 13.92 -57.55 9.85
C ARG A 596 14.84 -58.73 9.52
N GLY A 597 15.90 -58.50 8.74
CA GLY A 597 16.73 -59.56 8.18
C GLY A 597 16.12 -60.27 6.98
N ASP A 598 15.04 -59.71 6.40
CA ASP A 598 14.38 -60.27 5.23
C ASP A 598 15.22 -59.95 3.96
N PRO A 599 15.40 -60.93 3.06
CA PRO A 599 16.09 -60.70 1.79
C PRO A 599 15.26 -59.80 0.85
N ILE A 600 15.90 -58.83 0.19
CA ILE A 600 15.26 -57.98 -0.85
C ILE A 600 15.47 -58.61 -2.23
N ARG A 601 14.47 -58.58 -3.10
CA ARG A 601 14.58 -59.02 -4.50
C ARG A 601 14.48 -57.88 -5.50
N CYS A 602 14.99 -58.09 -6.71
CA CYS A 602 14.66 -57.24 -7.86
C CYS A 602 13.28 -57.61 -8.41
N ASN A 603 12.44 -56.62 -8.69
CA ASN A 603 11.11 -56.87 -9.23
C ASN A 603 11.12 -56.99 -10.77
N HIS A 604 12.24 -56.70 -11.45
CA HIS A 604 12.29 -56.73 -12.92
C HIS A 604 11.93 -58.13 -13.47
N PRO A 605 11.08 -58.24 -14.51
CA PRO A 605 10.60 -59.55 -15.00
C PRO A 605 11.71 -60.50 -15.46
N GLN A 606 12.86 -59.97 -15.86
CA GLN A 606 14.03 -60.76 -16.30
C GLN A 606 15.02 -61.07 -15.15
N CYS A 607 14.72 -60.67 -13.92
CA CYS A 607 15.56 -60.86 -12.73
C CYS A 607 14.92 -61.80 -11.70
N GLN A 608 13.93 -62.60 -12.12
CA GLN A 608 13.21 -63.52 -11.22
C GLN A 608 14.13 -64.61 -10.65
N ASP A 609 15.18 -64.96 -11.39
CA ASP A 609 16.17 -65.96 -11.01
C ASP A 609 17.42 -65.36 -10.33
N ASP A 610 17.47 -64.04 -10.13
CA ASP A 610 18.60 -63.37 -9.52
C ASP A 610 18.65 -63.61 -8.00
N PRO A 611 19.86 -63.69 -7.40
CA PRO A 611 20.01 -63.91 -5.97
C PRO A 611 19.46 -62.73 -5.16
N ASN A 612 18.80 -63.05 -4.04
CA ASN A 612 18.30 -62.00 -3.16
C ASN A 612 19.43 -61.19 -2.50
N PHE A 613 19.16 -59.91 -2.26
CA PHE A 613 20.08 -58.94 -1.68
C PHE A 613 19.86 -58.80 -0.17
N GLY A 614 20.91 -59.07 0.62
CA GLY A 614 20.90 -58.84 2.06
C GLY A 614 21.12 -57.37 2.47
N THR A 615 21.47 -56.48 1.54
CA THR A 615 21.68 -55.05 1.81
C THR A 615 21.12 -54.16 0.70
N LEU A 616 20.69 -52.95 1.05
CA LEU A 616 20.22 -51.96 0.08
C LEU A 616 21.30 -51.53 -0.91
N ASP A 617 22.57 -51.50 -0.50
CA ASP A 617 23.67 -51.12 -1.39
C ASP A 617 23.98 -52.21 -2.42
N ALA A 618 23.83 -53.50 -2.06
CA ALA A 618 23.91 -54.59 -3.03
C ALA A 618 22.78 -54.50 -4.07
N PHE A 619 21.55 -54.20 -3.63
CA PHE A 619 20.42 -53.96 -4.52
C PHE A 619 20.64 -52.75 -5.45
N ARG A 620 21.09 -51.60 -4.92
CA ARG A 620 21.38 -50.41 -5.74
C ARG A 620 22.45 -50.68 -6.78
N ARG A 621 23.49 -51.45 -6.43
CA ARG A 621 24.55 -51.84 -7.36
C ARG A 621 23.99 -52.71 -8.47
N HIS A 622 23.16 -53.70 -8.13
CA HIS A 622 22.47 -54.54 -9.12
C HIS A 622 21.61 -53.70 -10.07
N VAL A 623 20.79 -52.77 -9.56
CA VAL A 623 19.95 -51.90 -10.40
C VAL A 623 20.80 -51.03 -11.35
N GLN A 624 21.97 -50.57 -10.88
CA GLN A 624 22.88 -49.80 -11.71
C GLN A 624 23.59 -50.66 -12.78
N THR A 625 24.05 -51.86 -12.43
CA THR A 625 24.82 -52.73 -13.34
C THR A 625 23.94 -53.49 -14.32
N SER A 626 22.79 -53.98 -13.86
CA SER A 626 21.90 -54.84 -14.64
C SER A 626 20.84 -54.03 -15.40
N HIS A 627 20.41 -52.88 -14.88
CA HIS A 627 19.35 -52.07 -15.50
C HIS A 627 19.79 -50.68 -15.99
N GLY A 628 21.04 -50.25 -15.74
CA GLY A 628 21.53 -48.93 -16.15
C GLY A 628 20.91 -47.75 -15.39
N VAL A 629 20.23 -48.01 -14.26
CA VAL A 629 19.51 -47.00 -13.48
C VAL A 629 20.25 -46.68 -12.17
N SER A 630 20.56 -45.41 -11.95
CA SER A 630 21.19 -44.94 -10.70
C SER A 630 20.15 -44.47 -9.67
N LEU A 631 20.06 -45.20 -8.55
CA LEU A 631 19.27 -44.86 -7.37
C LEU A 631 20.12 -44.06 -6.37
N ARG A 632 19.46 -43.25 -5.52
CA ARG A 632 20.15 -42.43 -4.50
C ARG A 632 20.81 -43.31 -3.42
N THR A 633 21.97 -42.87 -2.95
CA THR A 633 22.65 -43.51 -1.81
C THR A 633 21.92 -43.21 -0.50
N SER A 634 22.13 -44.03 0.53
CA SER A 634 21.52 -43.82 1.85
C SER A 634 21.79 -42.40 2.40
N GLY A 635 23.00 -41.86 2.20
CA GLY A 635 23.34 -40.49 2.60
C GLY A 635 22.51 -39.43 1.87
N GLN A 636 22.30 -39.59 0.56
CA GLN A 636 21.48 -38.67 -0.25
C GLN A 636 20.00 -38.70 0.15
N VAL A 637 19.47 -39.89 0.47
CA VAL A 637 18.10 -40.06 0.95
C VAL A 637 17.90 -39.37 2.30
N MET A 638 18.85 -39.52 3.23
CA MET A 638 18.79 -38.85 4.55
C MET A 638 18.84 -37.33 4.43
N GLN A 639 19.70 -36.78 3.55
CA GLN A 639 19.73 -35.34 3.26
C GLN A 639 18.40 -34.84 2.69
N ARG A 640 17.76 -35.62 1.80
CA ARG A 640 16.44 -35.29 1.26
C ARG A 640 15.36 -35.29 2.34
N ARG A 641 15.32 -36.33 3.18
CA ARG A 641 14.36 -36.43 4.30
C ARG A 641 14.51 -35.23 5.25
N SER A 642 15.74 -34.86 5.61
CA SER A 642 16.02 -33.67 6.43
C SER A 642 15.54 -32.38 5.77
N LYS A 643 15.82 -32.17 4.48
CA LYS A 643 15.32 -31.00 3.73
C LYS A 643 13.78 -30.96 3.65
N LYS A 644 13.11 -32.11 3.51
CA LYS A 644 11.65 -32.23 3.46
C LYS A 644 11.02 -31.87 4.81
N VAL A 645 11.62 -32.30 5.92
CA VAL A 645 11.20 -31.94 7.29
C VAL A 645 11.43 -30.45 7.55
N LYS A 646 12.60 -29.90 7.19
CA LYS A 646 12.88 -28.46 7.33
C LYS A 646 11.87 -27.60 6.56
N ARG A 647 11.56 -27.96 5.31
CA ARG A 647 10.54 -27.26 4.51
C ARG A 647 9.14 -27.36 5.13
N ARG A 648 8.78 -28.48 5.74
CA ARG A 648 7.50 -28.62 6.46
C ARG A 648 7.45 -27.72 7.70
N ARG A 649 8.52 -27.67 8.49
CA ARG A 649 8.62 -26.76 9.66
C ARG A 649 8.53 -25.28 9.27
N ILE A 650 9.15 -24.89 8.16
CA ILE A 650 9.03 -23.54 7.59
C ILE A 650 7.58 -23.26 7.16
N ALA A 651 6.92 -24.23 6.49
CA ALA A 651 5.53 -24.08 6.07
C ALA A 651 4.54 -24.06 7.24
N GLU A 652 4.86 -24.73 8.34
CA GLU A 652 4.06 -24.80 9.58
C GLU A 652 4.40 -23.67 10.58
N GLY A 653 5.32 -22.75 10.24
CA GLY A 653 5.65 -21.57 11.05
C GLY A 653 6.39 -21.86 12.37
N THR A 654 7.04 -23.02 12.50
CA THR A 654 7.65 -23.48 13.77
C THR A 654 9.14 -23.17 13.95
N GLU A 655 9.82 -22.56 12.96
CA GLU A 655 11.24 -22.12 13.09
C GLU A 655 11.36 -20.71 13.73
N GLY A 656 10.72 -20.50 14.88
CA GLY A 656 10.73 -19.23 15.62
C GLY A 656 11.12 -19.33 17.10
N GLN A 657 11.52 -20.52 17.59
CA GLN A 657 11.98 -20.71 18.96
C GLN A 657 13.11 -21.75 19.00
N ALA A 658 14.35 -21.29 18.86
CA ALA A 658 15.55 -21.93 19.38
C ALA A 658 16.61 -20.84 19.58
#